data_AF-A0A8B9X6U8-F1
#
_entry.id   AF-A0A8B9X6U8-F1
#
_cell.length_a   1.000
_cell.length_b   1.000
_cell.length_c   1.000
_cell.angle_alpha   90.00
_cell.angle_beta   90.00
_cell.angle_gamma   90.00
#
_symmetry.space_group_name_H-M   'P 1'
#
loop_
_entity.id
_entity.type
_entity.pdbx_description
1 polymer ?
#
loop_
_entity_poly.entity_id
_entity_poly.type
_entity_poly.pdbx_seq_one_letter_code
_entity_poly.pdbx_strand_id
1 'polypeptide(L)'
;MSASGVAVLLSWLSCCGSALWRYYSNSPNYDIFSTRSIIKLEYEGTLFSEWSAPATCSIKNKRLPKTELRCSSPGMHAIKPIVSGPDLEEERYLSVDNSHICFLWYYKTISLVHNLTQIVVLWIYDPENADPSELLWNANEPSLNSIILSKQLAALGQMPFIYTILKRKVYFPQERIKDGKWYVSIPMTTRDVLKEVRGNQVAFQDCFIANSLFLLTFPLLTIPEIPGFLPISSPRGSQLIANWAACVPSFVVVVADMETFQTNDSFHTWTRIRVPPNILTEDERHNVSDVTLSRDGIFFLINGILYLKNYNTFTRLGSNANLPDGGIIGITSRKWCWINYLLKDKERRSNMAIWTENEVYLGYAHLKFVKIVTTEKLKGLLHMSPTATLTIHNVEYTGHPLELALLLNYCIICNTSKTIYLVIHNEDTVQWVFQDFALNVSIDTFLIPYFLYSAMPELLLWDKHRIYYYYHNFTDTGVLQTTTEFGNLSRLSQNSIIHNVLMDYYGNIVVKMENNVMFYFKIKIKDAIKLHLWTNSTVKSLISFKPSGNMYLIYVFENGEIYPEEYPLQLEAQSITFKTKEKCPYMAFHNDIFHFSYLLDKGQNLSLWAQIVYPENIGLYIVVESYGPKILEIKDQIQYEIALGHCSKTTTITFSQNINYEAVDDYFKLQYENTGLLLVHVRPSELAKTCPISQKVFQISVGCDASKFIAVKGFTKKECLQHDFFYIIEQSYLRDRPSKPLRVKYNWDKYGCPLKVDFREKFHPLVQLYNDNGYVEDVEVNFIVWEIHGRDDYSFNNTMKKSGCLNEAQTWNSMIELNKHLPLEEVWGPEFL
;
A
#
# COMPACT_ATOMS: atom_id res chain seq x y z
N MET A 1 -12.38 -31.61 3.68
CA MET A 1 -11.43 -32.61 3.12
C MET A 1 -12.15 -33.94 2.94
N SER A 2 -12.12 -34.56 1.75
CA SER A 2 -12.31 -36.02 1.66
C SER A 2 -10.94 -36.67 1.85
N ALA A 3 -10.88 -37.77 2.61
CA ALA A 3 -9.65 -38.51 2.91
C ALA A 3 -8.92 -39.05 1.65
N SER A 4 -9.58 -39.05 0.49
CA SER A 4 -9.05 -39.56 -0.77
C SER A 4 -8.09 -38.59 -1.49
N GLY A 5 -8.31 -37.27 -1.40
CA GLY A 5 -7.44 -36.30 -2.08
C GLY A 5 -6.03 -36.21 -1.47
N VAL A 6 -5.94 -36.36 -0.15
CA VAL A 6 -4.66 -36.34 0.59
C VAL A 6 -3.86 -37.63 0.38
N ALA A 7 -4.52 -38.77 0.20
CA ALA A 7 -3.83 -40.05 0.02
C ALA A 7 -3.09 -40.16 -1.33
N VAL A 8 -3.61 -39.54 -2.40
CA VAL A 8 -2.99 -39.57 -3.73
C VAL A 8 -1.79 -38.61 -3.81
N LEU A 9 -1.86 -37.46 -3.13
CA LEU A 9 -0.73 -36.52 -2.98
C LEU A 9 0.46 -37.14 -2.22
N LEU A 10 0.21 -38.02 -1.24
CA LEU A 10 1.23 -38.61 -0.36
C LEU A 10 2.00 -39.79 -0.98
N SER A 11 1.49 -40.43 -2.03
CA SER A 11 2.17 -41.57 -2.66
C SER A 11 3.35 -41.16 -3.55
N TRP A 12 3.38 -39.91 -4.03
CA TRP A 12 4.38 -39.46 -5.01
C TRP A 12 5.53 -38.67 -4.37
N LEU A 13 5.37 -38.22 -3.12
CA LEU A 13 6.36 -37.41 -2.40
C LEU A 13 7.42 -38.24 -1.64
N SER A 14 7.25 -39.56 -1.50
CA SER A 14 7.95 -40.35 -0.46
C SER A 14 9.29 -40.96 -0.84
N CYS A 15 9.89 -40.68 -2.00
CA CYS A 15 11.04 -41.49 -2.45
C CYS A 15 12.44 -40.88 -2.31
N CYS A 16 12.63 -39.58 -2.04
CA CYS A 16 13.99 -38.99 -1.94
C CYS A 16 14.13 -37.63 -1.19
N GLY A 17 13.15 -37.18 -0.39
CA GLY A 17 13.22 -35.89 0.32
C GLY A 17 13.80 -35.99 1.73
N SER A 18 14.55 -34.97 2.18
CA SER A 18 14.85 -34.74 3.60
C SER A 18 13.55 -34.75 4.42
N ALA A 19 13.59 -35.32 5.62
CA ALA A 19 12.45 -35.29 6.52
C ALA A 19 12.02 -33.84 6.84
N LEU A 20 10.71 -33.64 6.94
CA LEU A 20 10.10 -32.34 7.23
C LEU A 20 9.09 -32.51 8.35
N TRP A 21 8.98 -31.50 9.22
CA TRP A 21 7.89 -31.48 10.18
C TRP A 21 7.27 -30.09 10.30
N ARG A 22 5.95 -30.07 10.47
CA ARG A 22 5.09 -28.89 10.43
C ARG A 22 4.12 -28.91 11.59
N TYR A 23 3.49 -27.77 11.84
CA TYR A 23 2.40 -27.67 12.79
C TYR A 23 1.32 -26.73 12.30
N TYR A 24 0.09 -26.96 12.76
CA TYR A 24 -1.09 -26.22 12.34
C TYR A 24 -2.02 -25.95 13.52
N SER A 25 -2.85 -24.92 13.39
CA SER A 25 -3.96 -24.63 14.30
C SER A 25 -5.29 -24.66 13.55
N ASN A 26 -6.39 -24.84 14.27
CA ASN A 26 -7.73 -24.62 13.71
C ASN A 26 -8.08 -23.13 13.66
N SER A 27 -7.38 -22.27 14.39
CA SER A 27 -7.58 -20.82 14.34
C SER A 27 -6.81 -20.22 13.16
N PRO A 28 -7.45 -19.41 12.29
CA PRO A 28 -6.70 -18.55 11.38
C PRO A 28 -5.79 -17.61 12.18
N ASN A 29 -4.68 -17.24 11.54
CA ASN A 29 -3.65 -16.29 11.98
C ASN A 29 -2.55 -16.79 12.91
N TYR A 30 -2.60 -18.00 13.47
CA TYR A 30 -1.56 -18.46 14.41
C TYR A 30 -1.25 -17.44 15.54
N ASP A 31 -2.20 -16.54 15.81
CA ASP A 31 -2.06 -15.43 16.75
C ASP A 31 -2.17 -16.01 18.17
N ILE A 32 -1.04 -16.63 18.51
CA ILE A 32 -0.63 -17.26 19.75
C ILE A 32 -1.39 -18.55 20.05
N PHE A 33 -0.68 -19.67 20.01
CA PHE A 33 -1.18 -20.89 20.63
C PHE A 33 -1.60 -20.56 22.05
N SER A 34 -2.83 -20.87 22.41
CA SER A 34 -3.28 -20.69 23.78
C SER A 34 -3.24 -21.99 24.54
N THR A 35 -3.36 -21.93 25.86
CA THR A 35 -3.58 -23.11 26.71
C THR A 35 -4.85 -23.90 26.35
N ARG A 36 -5.72 -23.36 25.49
CA ARG A 36 -6.97 -23.98 25.02
C ARG A 36 -6.86 -24.56 23.60
N SER A 37 -5.85 -24.15 22.82
CA SER A 37 -5.72 -24.47 21.40
C SER A 37 -5.28 -25.92 21.16
N ILE A 38 -5.81 -26.55 20.11
CA ILE A 38 -5.25 -27.80 19.57
C ILE A 38 -4.16 -27.49 18.56
N ILE A 39 -2.95 -27.93 18.85
CA ILE A 39 -1.82 -27.85 17.93
C ILE A 39 -1.71 -29.20 17.20
N LYS A 40 -1.92 -29.19 15.88
CA LYS A 40 -1.71 -30.38 15.04
C LYS A 40 -0.24 -30.46 14.66
N LEU A 41 0.40 -31.58 14.95
CA LEU A 41 1.78 -31.88 14.54
C LEU A 41 1.76 -32.82 13.35
N GLU A 42 2.65 -32.58 12.38
CA GLU A 42 2.84 -33.43 11.21
C GLU A 42 4.33 -33.65 10.96
N TYR A 43 4.72 -34.91 10.76
CA TYR A 43 6.05 -35.31 10.29
C TYR A 43 5.93 -36.07 8.95
N GLU A 44 6.77 -35.71 8.00
CA GLU A 44 6.91 -36.29 6.68
C GLU A 44 8.29 -36.95 6.56
N GLY A 45 8.34 -38.27 6.67
CA GLY A 45 9.57 -39.05 6.59
C GLY A 45 9.37 -40.49 7.07
N THR A 46 10.24 -41.40 6.64
CA THR A 46 10.15 -42.84 6.95
C THR A 46 10.81 -43.23 8.27
N LEU A 47 11.64 -42.35 8.85
CA LEU A 47 12.43 -42.61 10.05
C LEU A 47 11.76 -42.17 11.36
N PHE A 48 10.50 -41.72 11.32
CA PHE A 48 9.79 -41.25 12.50
C PHE A 48 9.62 -42.33 13.57
N SER A 49 9.96 -42.01 14.81
CA SER A 49 9.77 -42.90 15.97
C SER A 49 8.70 -42.36 16.92
N GLU A 50 8.92 -41.19 17.53
CA GLU A 50 7.96 -40.57 18.44
C GLU A 50 8.14 -39.07 18.62
N TRP A 51 7.14 -38.39 19.16
CA TRP A 51 7.20 -36.98 19.53
C TRP A 51 7.71 -36.77 20.97
N SER A 52 8.65 -35.84 21.13
CA SER A 52 9.13 -35.34 22.42
C SER A 52 8.55 -33.95 22.71
N ALA A 53 7.94 -33.79 23.88
CA ALA A 53 7.39 -32.54 24.41
C ALA A 53 7.52 -32.51 25.95
N PRO A 54 7.55 -31.32 26.58
CA PRO A 54 7.63 -31.18 28.04
C PRO A 54 6.38 -31.72 28.74
N ALA A 55 6.49 -32.02 30.04
CA ALA A 55 5.40 -32.58 30.86
C ALA A 55 4.16 -31.66 30.93
N THR A 56 4.34 -30.35 30.73
CA THR A 56 3.28 -29.34 30.62
C THR A 56 2.45 -29.44 29.35
N CYS A 57 2.86 -30.27 28.39
CA CYS A 57 2.13 -30.53 27.16
C CYS A 57 1.80 -32.02 27.00
N SER A 58 0.56 -32.30 26.60
CA SER A 58 0.05 -33.64 26.35
C SER A 58 -0.08 -33.89 24.85
N ILE A 59 0.42 -35.04 24.40
CA ILE A 59 0.31 -35.50 23.01
C ILE A 59 -0.64 -36.69 22.97
N LYS A 60 -1.66 -36.63 22.09
CA LYS A 60 -2.70 -37.66 21.98
C LYS A 60 -2.12 -39.04 21.63
N ASN A 61 -1.27 -39.13 20.62
CA ASN A 61 -0.50 -40.34 20.32
C ASN A 61 0.92 -39.98 19.88
N LYS A 62 1.90 -40.22 20.77
CA LYS A 62 3.31 -39.87 20.51
C LYS A 62 3.93 -40.61 19.33
N ARG A 63 3.43 -41.80 18.96
CA ARG A 63 4.01 -42.66 17.92
C ARG A 63 3.40 -42.44 16.53
N LEU A 64 2.39 -41.58 16.41
CA LEU A 64 1.85 -41.23 15.11
C LEU A 64 2.59 -40.00 14.54
N PRO A 65 3.02 -40.04 13.27
CA PRO A 65 3.65 -38.90 12.63
C PRO A 65 2.69 -37.71 12.50
N LYS A 66 1.37 -37.97 12.51
CA LYS A 66 0.32 -36.95 12.64
C LYS A 66 -0.40 -37.11 13.98
N THR A 67 -0.35 -36.09 14.83
CA THR A 67 -0.97 -36.13 16.17
C THR A 67 -1.41 -34.73 16.62
N GLU A 68 -2.17 -34.68 17.71
CA GLU A 68 -2.57 -33.46 18.40
C GLU A 68 -1.72 -33.25 19.66
N LEU A 69 -1.36 -32.00 19.94
CA LEU A 69 -0.64 -31.50 21.10
C LEU A 69 -1.49 -30.43 21.81
N ARG A 70 -1.58 -30.52 23.14
CA ARG A 70 -2.23 -29.53 24.02
C ARG A 70 -1.32 -29.16 25.18
N CYS A 71 -1.09 -27.88 25.41
CA CYS A 71 -0.24 -27.39 26.51
C CYS A 71 -1.10 -26.74 27.59
N SER A 72 -0.93 -27.13 28.86
CA SER A 72 -1.76 -26.65 29.98
C SER A 72 -1.21 -25.40 30.66
N SER A 73 0.02 -24.98 30.35
CA SER A 73 0.65 -23.79 30.92
C SER A 73 1.17 -22.85 29.84
N PRO A 74 1.03 -21.53 30.02
CA PRO A 74 1.67 -20.55 29.13
C PRO A 74 3.20 -20.64 29.24
N GLY A 75 3.90 -20.25 28.18
CA GLY A 75 5.36 -20.25 28.08
C GLY A 75 5.88 -20.80 26.75
N MET A 76 7.20 -20.85 26.62
CA MET A 76 7.88 -21.46 25.48
C MET A 76 8.10 -22.95 25.75
N HIS A 77 7.59 -23.81 24.87
CA HIS A 77 7.71 -25.27 24.99
C HIS A 77 8.57 -25.83 23.87
N ALA A 78 9.52 -26.72 24.20
CA ALA A 78 10.38 -27.37 23.21
C ALA A 78 9.72 -28.65 22.65
N ILE A 79 9.49 -28.68 21.34
CA ILE A 79 8.88 -29.80 20.62
C ILE A 79 9.89 -30.30 19.58
N LYS A 80 10.08 -31.62 19.52
CA LYS A 80 10.90 -32.26 18.48
C LYS A 80 10.39 -33.65 18.12
N PRO A 81 10.48 -34.07 16.85
CA PRO A 81 10.35 -35.48 16.48
C PRO A 81 11.64 -36.22 16.84
N ILE A 82 11.50 -37.46 17.31
CA ILE A 82 12.58 -38.42 17.51
C ILE A 82 12.54 -39.38 16.34
N VAL A 83 13.69 -39.60 15.70
CA VAL A 83 13.84 -40.46 14.52
C VAL A 83 14.81 -41.60 14.78
N SER A 84 14.63 -42.73 14.08
CA SER A 84 15.40 -43.96 14.27
C SER A 84 16.75 -44.00 13.52
N GLY A 85 17.38 -42.84 13.30
CA GLY A 85 18.64 -42.68 12.54
C GLY A 85 19.65 -41.75 13.22
N PRO A 86 20.86 -41.57 12.64
CA PRO A 86 21.88 -40.66 13.18
C PRO A 86 21.52 -39.18 13.01
N ASP A 87 20.52 -38.87 12.19
CA ASP A 87 20.09 -37.49 11.91
C ASP A 87 19.29 -36.91 13.08
N LEU A 88 19.77 -35.78 13.61
CA LEU A 88 19.07 -35.00 14.62
C LEU A 88 18.10 -34.06 13.91
N GLU A 89 16.81 -34.29 14.09
CA GLU A 89 15.76 -33.39 13.62
C GLU A 89 15.76 -32.07 14.40
N GLU A 90 15.32 -31.00 13.71
CA GLU A 90 15.28 -29.66 14.29
C GLU A 90 14.23 -29.55 15.41
N GLU A 91 14.65 -29.03 16.57
CA GLU A 91 13.79 -28.72 17.71
C GLU A 91 13.20 -27.31 17.56
N ARG A 92 11.86 -27.20 17.69
CA ARG A 92 11.14 -25.92 17.66
C ARG A 92 10.60 -25.55 19.04
N TYR A 93 10.57 -24.26 19.32
CA TYR A 93 10.11 -23.67 20.57
C TYR A 93 8.80 -22.94 20.32
N LEU A 94 7.69 -23.57 20.68
CA LEU A 94 6.36 -23.03 20.44
C LEU A 94 5.95 -22.12 21.62
N SER A 95 5.61 -20.87 21.32
CA SER A 95 5.08 -19.91 22.29
C SER A 95 3.61 -20.18 22.55
N VAL A 96 3.26 -20.49 23.80
CA VAL A 96 1.88 -20.70 24.24
C VAL A 96 1.48 -19.60 25.24
N ASP A 97 0.34 -18.94 25.05
CA ASP A 97 -0.14 -17.84 25.89
C ASP A 97 -1.42 -18.20 26.66
N ASN A 98 -1.72 -17.41 27.67
CA ASN A 98 -2.93 -17.49 28.46
C ASN A 98 -4.00 -16.55 27.90
N SER A 99 -4.43 -16.81 26.66
CA SER A 99 -5.43 -15.99 25.98
C SER A 99 -6.86 -16.32 26.43
N HIS A 100 -7.66 -15.28 26.64
CA HIS A 100 -9.10 -15.37 26.85
C HIS A 100 -9.90 -15.31 25.54
N ILE A 101 -9.23 -15.31 24.39
CA ILE A 101 -9.89 -15.33 23.08
C ILE A 101 -10.14 -16.78 22.68
N CYS A 102 -11.40 -17.13 22.44
CA CYS A 102 -11.79 -18.48 22.02
C CYS A 102 -12.65 -18.49 20.75
N PHE A 103 -13.34 -17.38 20.47
CA PHE A 103 -14.27 -17.30 19.36
C PHE A 103 -13.77 -16.32 18.32
N LEU A 104 -14.14 -16.56 17.07
CA LEU A 104 -13.73 -15.74 15.94
C LEU A 104 -14.94 -15.29 15.11
N TRP A 105 -14.79 -14.15 14.45
CA TRP A 105 -15.72 -13.73 13.42
C TRP A 105 -15.48 -14.50 12.13
N TYR A 106 -16.53 -15.10 11.60
CA TYR A 106 -16.60 -15.51 10.21
C TYR A 106 -17.33 -14.42 9.41
N TYR A 107 -16.88 -14.17 8.18
CA TYR A 107 -17.57 -13.25 7.29
C TYR A 107 -17.70 -13.77 5.87
N LYS A 108 -18.78 -13.36 5.20
CA LYS A 108 -19.02 -13.54 3.78
C LYS A 108 -19.50 -12.24 3.17
N THR A 109 -19.03 -11.93 1.96
CA THR A 109 -19.41 -10.70 1.25
C THR A 109 -20.33 -10.99 0.08
N ILE A 110 -21.41 -10.20 -0.04
CA ILE A 110 -22.30 -10.16 -1.19
C ILE A 110 -22.14 -8.78 -1.85
N SER A 111 -21.72 -8.76 -3.11
CA SER A 111 -21.47 -7.53 -3.86
C SER A 111 -22.67 -7.17 -4.73
N LEU A 112 -23.33 -6.03 -4.47
CA LEU A 112 -24.43 -5.49 -5.26
C LEU A 112 -23.91 -4.37 -6.17
N VAL A 113 -23.48 -4.73 -7.38
CA VAL A 113 -22.80 -3.82 -8.31
C VAL A 113 -23.71 -2.67 -8.77
N HIS A 114 -25.01 -2.89 -8.92
CA HIS A 114 -25.96 -1.87 -9.38
C HIS A 114 -26.05 -0.63 -8.47
N ASN A 115 -25.93 -0.85 -7.15
CA ASN A 115 -26.04 0.21 -6.14
C ASN A 115 -24.68 0.51 -5.48
N LEU A 116 -23.58 -0.01 -6.03
CA LEU A 116 -22.21 0.13 -5.49
C LEU A 116 -22.16 -0.15 -3.97
N THR A 117 -22.84 -1.21 -3.53
CA THR A 117 -23.00 -1.56 -2.10
C THR A 117 -22.59 -3.00 -1.87
N GLN A 118 -21.89 -3.27 -0.78
CA GLN A 118 -21.54 -4.61 -0.32
C GLN A 118 -22.28 -4.92 0.97
N ILE A 119 -22.83 -6.13 1.06
CA ILE A 119 -23.42 -6.68 2.28
C ILE A 119 -22.43 -7.67 2.85
N VAL A 120 -21.97 -7.44 4.08
CA VAL A 120 -21.15 -8.37 4.84
C VAL A 120 -22.04 -9.14 5.79
N VAL A 121 -22.10 -10.44 5.58
CA VAL A 121 -22.79 -11.41 6.42
C VAL A 121 -21.79 -11.90 7.46
N LEU A 122 -22.12 -11.77 8.75
CA LEU A 122 -21.24 -12.11 9.87
C LEU A 122 -21.88 -13.15 10.78
N TRP A 123 -21.07 -14.06 11.30
CA TRP A 123 -21.43 -14.94 12.41
C TRP A 123 -20.20 -15.28 13.26
N ILE A 124 -20.43 -15.88 14.42
CA ILE A 124 -19.39 -16.27 15.36
C ILE A 124 -19.23 -17.79 15.28
N TYR A 125 -17.98 -18.25 15.20
CA TYR A 125 -17.65 -19.67 15.26
C TYR A 125 -16.57 -19.95 16.31
N ASP A 126 -16.57 -21.19 16.80
CA ASP A 126 -15.53 -21.73 17.67
C ASP A 126 -14.58 -22.57 16.82
N PRO A 127 -13.31 -22.17 16.65
CA PRO A 127 -12.35 -22.92 15.83
C PRO A 127 -12.17 -24.38 16.23
N GLU A 128 -12.37 -24.73 17.51
CA GLU A 128 -12.18 -26.11 17.98
C GLU A 128 -13.40 -27.01 17.72
N ASN A 129 -14.57 -26.42 17.45
CA ASN A 129 -15.84 -27.13 17.24
C ASN A 129 -16.52 -26.79 15.91
N ALA A 130 -15.85 -26.04 15.04
CA ALA A 130 -16.38 -25.60 13.76
C ALA A 130 -16.37 -26.70 12.70
N ASP A 131 -17.28 -26.54 11.74
CA ASP A 131 -17.34 -27.44 10.59
C ASP A 131 -16.09 -27.26 9.70
N PRO A 132 -15.59 -28.31 9.03
CA PRO A 132 -14.47 -28.18 8.11
C PRO A 132 -14.65 -27.11 7.03
N SER A 133 -15.89 -26.79 6.63
CA SER A 133 -16.16 -25.72 5.68
C SER A 133 -15.91 -24.32 6.24
N GLU A 134 -16.20 -24.09 7.52
CA GLU A 134 -15.90 -22.83 8.22
C GLU A 134 -14.38 -22.68 8.41
N LEU A 135 -13.68 -23.76 8.76
CA LEU A 135 -12.21 -23.75 8.88
C LEU A 135 -11.49 -23.51 7.55
N LEU A 136 -12.05 -24.00 6.45
CA LEU A 136 -11.52 -23.79 5.09
C LEU A 136 -11.99 -22.48 4.42
N TRP A 137 -12.74 -21.64 5.15
CA TRP A 137 -13.29 -20.39 4.65
C TRP A 137 -14.17 -20.51 3.40
N ASN A 138 -14.86 -21.65 3.24
CA ASN A 138 -15.74 -21.94 2.11
C ASN A 138 -17.21 -22.15 2.53
N ALA A 139 -17.52 -21.97 3.82
CA ALA A 139 -18.87 -22.06 4.34
C ALA A 139 -19.76 -20.94 3.76
N ASN A 140 -20.89 -21.36 3.19
CA ASN A 140 -21.92 -20.45 2.70
C ASN A 140 -22.92 -20.04 3.79
N GLU A 141 -23.05 -20.88 4.82
CA GLU A 141 -23.98 -20.76 5.94
C GLU A 141 -23.27 -21.25 7.22
N PRO A 142 -23.62 -20.71 8.40
CA PRO A 142 -23.04 -21.14 9.67
C PRO A 142 -23.41 -22.60 9.99
N SER A 143 -22.50 -23.33 10.63
CA SER A 143 -22.80 -24.65 11.17
C SER A 143 -23.83 -24.57 12.31
N LEU A 144 -24.46 -25.69 12.68
CA LEU A 144 -25.42 -25.72 13.79
C LEU A 144 -24.80 -25.17 15.10
N ASN A 145 -23.53 -25.50 15.36
CA ASN A 145 -22.78 -25.00 16.50
C ASN A 145 -22.62 -23.47 16.44
N SER A 146 -22.17 -22.93 15.31
CA SER A 146 -22.01 -21.50 15.08
C SER A 146 -23.33 -20.72 15.17
N ILE A 147 -24.45 -21.31 14.71
CA ILE A 147 -25.79 -20.71 14.84
C ILE A 147 -26.16 -20.55 16.32
N ILE A 148 -25.99 -21.61 17.11
CA ILE A 148 -26.34 -21.60 18.54
C ILE A 148 -25.45 -20.61 19.29
N LEU A 149 -24.13 -20.66 19.05
CA LEU A 149 -23.14 -19.77 19.67
C LEU A 149 -23.45 -18.30 19.36
N SER A 150 -23.68 -17.98 18.08
CA SER A 150 -24.00 -16.61 17.65
C SER A 150 -25.28 -16.08 18.29
N LYS A 151 -26.33 -16.91 18.38
CA LYS A 151 -27.59 -16.54 19.04
C LYS A 151 -27.43 -16.32 20.55
N GLN A 152 -26.64 -17.16 21.22
CA GLN A 152 -26.36 -17.01 22.65
C GLN A 152 -25.59 -15.72 22.96
N LEU A 153 -24.50 -15.47 22.24
CA LEU A 153 -23.72 -14.24 22.39
C LEU A 153 -24.56 -13.01 22.07
N ALA A 154 -25.40 -13.06 21.02
CA ALA A 154 -26.34 -11.98 20.71
C ALA A 154 -27.33 -11.71 21.85
N ALA A 155 -27.86 -12.75 22.50
CA ALA A 155 -28.75 -12.63 23.64
C ALA A 155 -28.06 -12.02 24.87
N LEU A 156 -26.75 -12.27 25.04
CA LEU A 156 -25.90 -11.63 26.05
C LEU A 156 -25.52 -10.18 25.71
N GLY A 157 -25.97 -9.67 24.57
CA GLY A 157 -25.77 -8.29 24.14
C GLY A 157 -24.68 -8.12 23.09
N GLN A 158 -24.06 -9.19 22.58
CA GLN A 158 -23.05 -9.10 21.53
C GLN A 158 -23.63 -8.51 20.24
N MET A 159 -22.97 -7.48 19.70
CA MET A 159 -23.33 -6.83 18.45
C MET A 159 -22.06 -6.51 17.64
N PRO A 160 -21.88 -7.12 16.45
CA PRO A 160 -20.78 -6.76 15.59
C PRO A 160 -20.99 -5.40 14.95
N PHE A 161 -19.90 -4.72 14.64
CA PHE A 161 -19.87 -3.57 13.76
C PHE A 161 -18.60 -3.60 12.91
N ILE A 162 -18.68 -3.05 11.70
CA ILE A 162 -17.52 -2.93 10.82
C ILE A 162 -16.92 -1.55 11.01
N TYR A 163 -15.68 -1.54 11.50
CA TYR A 163 -14.86 -0.34 11.59
C TYR A 163 -13.97 -0.22 10.36
N THR A 164 -13.94 0.97 9.76
CA THR A 164 -13.01 1.25 8.65
C THR A 164 -11.75 1.88 9.19
N ILE A 165 -10.59 1.32 8.88
CA ILE A 165 -9.34 1.82 9.45
C ILE A 165 -8.96 3.18 8.86
N LEU A 166 -9.14 3.37 7.55
CA LEU A 166 -8.70 4.58 6.86
C LEU A 166 -9.64 5.77 7.10
N LYS A 167 -10.96 5.55 7.04
CA LYS A 167 -11.98 6.61 7.20
C LYS A 167 -12.61 6.71 8.59
N ARG A 168 -12.28 5.80 9.51
CA ARG A 168 -12.83 5.72 10.88
C ARG A 168 -14.36 5.70 10.96
N LYS A 169 -15.03 5.28 9.90
CA LYS A 169 -16.48 5.08 9.85
C LYS A 169 -16.82 3.77 10.55
N VAL A 170 -17.97 3.78 11.21
CA VAL A 170 -18.55 2.61 11.85
C VAL A 170 -19.84 2.27 11.12
N TYR A 171 -19.98 1.01 10.73
CA TYR A 171 -21.19 0.48 10.10
C TYR A 171 -21.80 -0.57 10.99
N PHE A 172 -23.06 -0.36 11.34
CA PHE A 172 -23.82 -1.25 12.21
C PHE A 172 -24.71 -2.19 11.38
N PRO A 173 -25.13 -3.34 11.95
CA PRO A 173 -26.07 -4.23 11.32
C PRO A 173 -27.41 -3.54 11.05
N GLN A 174 -28.03 -3.83 9.89
CA GLN A 174 -29.31 -3.21 9.51
C GLN A 174 -30.50 -3.77 10.29
N GLU A 175 -30.45 -5.05 10.66
CA GLU A 175 -31.51 -5.77 11.37
C GLU A 175 -30.95 -6.52 12.58
N ARG A 176 -31.85 -6.96 13.48
CA ARG A 176 -31.49 -7.90 14.55
C ARG A 176 -31.03 -9.23 13.94
N ILE A 177 -30.26 -10.00 14.71
CA ILE A 177 -29.73 -11.29 14.27
C ILE A 177 -30.84 -12.19 13.69
N LYS A 178 -30.62 -12.74 12.50
CA LYS A 178 -31.56 -13.65 11.83
C LYS A 178 -30.84 -14.94 11.47
N ASP A 179 -31.35 -16.06 11.97
CA ASP A 179 -30.77 -17.39 11.75
C ASP A 179 -29.27 -17.49 12.13
N GLY A 180 -28.86 -16.78 13.19
CA GLY A 180 -27.46 -16.76 13.64
C GLY A 180 -26.54 -15.82 12.86
N LYS A 181 -27.09 -15.00 11.96
CA LYS A 181 -26.32 -14.09 11.08
C LYS A 181 -26.66 -12.62 11.33
N TRP A 182 -25.64 -11.77 11.24
CA TRP A 182 -25.78 -10.32 11.12
C TRP A 182 -25.49 -9.86 9.70
N TYR A 183 -26.16 -8.80 9.25
CA TYR A 183 -25.99 -8.23 7.92
C TYR A 183 -25.60 -6.76 8.05
N VAL A 184 -24.40 -6.42 7.59
CA VAL A 184 -23.87 -5.06 7.63
C VAL A 184 -23.71 -4.56 6.19
N SER A 185 -24.38 -3.46 5.86
CA SER A 185 -24.32 -2.84 4.53
C SER A 185 -23.30 -1.72 4.51
N ILE A 186 -22.41 -1.74 3.52
CA ILE A 186 -21.30 -0.80 3.38
C ILE A 186 -21.09 -0.40 1.92
N PRO A 187 -20.72 0.86 1.64
CA PRO A 187 -20.48 1.32 0.28
C PRO A 187 -19.22 0.67 -0.29
N MET A 188 -19.30 0.24 -1.55
CA MET A 188 -18.13 -0.18 -2.33
C MET A 188 -17.21 1.02 -2.52
N THR A 189 -15.93 0.87 -2.18
CA THR A 189 -14.97 1.96 -2.32
C THR A 189 -13.57 1.43 -2.61
N THR A 190 -12.87 2.13 -3.48
CA THR A 190 -11.46 1.88 -3.79
C THR A 190 -10.51 2.57 -2.82
N ARG A 191 -11.02 3.44 -1.93
CA ARG A 191 -10.22 4.33 -1.08
C ARG A 191 -10.25 3.99 0.42
N ASP A 192 -10.95 2.93 0.81
CA ASP A 192 -11.15 2.55 2.21
C ASP A 192 -11.35 1.04 2.34
N VAL A 193 -10.36 0.27 1.86
CA VAL A 193 -10.48 -1.19 1.65
C VAL A 193 -10.15 -2.01 2.89
N LEU A 194 -9.40 -1.45 3.86
CA LEU A 194 -9.01 -2.16 5.08
C LEU A 194 -10.08 -1.98 6.17
N LYS A 195 -10.66 -3.08 6.61
CA LYS A 195 -11.79 -3.12 7.54
C LYS A 195 -11.47 -4.03 8.72
N GLU A 196 -12.15 -3.79 9.83
CA GLU A 196 -12.06 -4.62 11.02
C GLU A 196 -13.47 -4.92 11.52
N VAL A 197 -13.79 -6.19 11.72
CA VAL A 197 -14.98 -6.61 12.46
C VAL A 197 -14.63 -6.50 13.94
N ARG A 198 -15.38 -5.66 14.65
CA ARG A 198 -15.33 -5.52 16.10
C ARG A 198 -16.67 -5.89 16.68
N GLY A 199 -16.68 -6.23 17.95
CA GLY A 199 -17.90 -6.30 18.74
C GLY A 199 -17.73 -5.54 20.05
N ASN A 200 -18.83 -5.25 20.71
CA ASN A 200 -18.77 -4.93 22.12
C ASN A 200 -18.19 -6.13 22.89
N GLN A 201 -17.53 -5.87 24.02
CA GLN A 201 -16.89 -6.92 24.80
C GLN A 201 -17.93 -7.65 25.65
N VAL A 202 -18.34 -8.84 25.19
CA VAL A 202 -19.16 -9.77 25.96
C VAL A 202 -18.36 -11.06 26.15
N ALA A 203 -18.32 -11.55 27.39
CA ALA A 203 -17.71 -12.83 27.72
C ALA A 203 -18.77 -13.94 27.73
N PHE A 204 -18.42 -15.10 27.19
CA PHE A 204 -19.19 -16.33 27.35
C PHE A 204 -18.23 -17.44 27.80
N GLN A 205 -18.45 -18.02 28.98
CA GLN A 205 -17.56 -19.03 29.57
C GLN A 205 -16.08 -18.55 29.67
N ASP A 206 -15.89 -17.32 30.15
CA ASP A 206 -14.59 -16.63 30.25
C ASP A 206 -13.85 -16.49 28.90
N CYS A 207 -14.58 -16.60 27.78
CA CYS A 207 -14.07 -16.41 26.43
C CYS A 207 -14.62 -15.14 25.78
N PHE A 208 -13.74 -14.44 25.06
CA PHE A 208 -14.06 -13.31 24.20
C PHE A 208 -13.91 -13.68 22.72
N ILE A 209 -14.43 -12.79 21.87
CA ILE A 209 -14.31 -12.88 20.43
C ILE A 209 -13.14 -11.99 19.97
N ALA A 210 -12.25 -12.52 19.13
CA ALA A 210 -11.19 -11.70 18.54
C ALA A 210 -11.76 -10.66 17.59
N ASN A 211 -11.15 -9.48 17.51
CA ASN A 211 -11.39 -8.63 16.35
C ASN A 211 -10.81 -9.32 15.10
N SER A 212 -11.47 -9.13 13.95
CA SER A 212 -11.02 -9.75 12.69
C SER A 212 -10.77 -8.69 11.63
N LEU A 213 -9.52 -8.59 11.19
CA LEU A 213 -9.11 -7.68 10.13
C LEU A 213 -9.33 -8.35 8.77
N PHE A 214 -9.94 -7.63 7.84
CA PHE A 214 -10.19 -8.14 6.50
C PHE A 214 -10.14 -7.03 5.45
N LEU A 215 -9.82 -7.44 4.23
CA LEU A 215 -9.82 -6.56 3.07
C LEU A 215 -11.18 -6.67 2.39
N LEU A 216 -11.84 -5.52 2.23
CA LEU A 216 -13.04 -5.41 1.43
C LEU A 216 -12.79 -4.43 0.29
N THR A 217 -12.39 -4.98 -0.83
CA THR A 217 -12.13 -4.23 -2.05
C THR A 217 -13.35 -4.14 -2.95
N PHE A 218 -13.28 -3.20 -3.88
CA PHE A 218 -14.09 -3.28 -5.09
C PHE A 218 -13.80 -4.63 -5.78
N PRO A 219 -14.82 -5.45 -6.12
CA PRO A 219 -14.59 -6.78 -6.65
C PRO A 219 -13.85 -6.69 -7.99
N LEU A 220 -12.55 -6.97 -7.97
CA LEU A 220 -11.76 -7.13 -9.18
C LEU A 220 -12.13 -8.47 -9.78
N LEU A 221 -12.68 -8.44 -10.97
CA LEU A 221 -13.03 -9.63 -11.72
C LEU A 221 -11.74 -10.24 -12.30
N THR A 222 -11.65 -11.57 -12.26
CA THR A 222 -10.58 -12.34 -12.91
C THR A 222 -10.92 -12.58 -14.38
N ILE A 223 -9.89 -12.73 -15.22
CA ILE A 223 -10.08 -13.08 -16.63
C ILE A 223 -10.59 -14.52 -16.69
N PRO A 224 -11.72 -14.78 -17.36
CA PRO A 224 -12.29 -16.11 -17.44
C PRO A 224 -11.43 -17.03 -18.31
N GLU A 225 -11.47 -18.33 -18.02
CA GLU A 225 -10.90 -19.35 -18.89
C GLU A 225 -11.78 -19.47 -20.15
N ILE A 226 -11.19 -19.21 -21.33
CA ILE A 226 -11.89 -19.27 -22.62
C ILE A 226 -11.59 -20.63 -23.29
N PRO A 227 -12.61 -21.44 -23.62
CA PRO A 227 -12.40 -22.72 -24.31
C PRO A 227 -11.65 -22.56 -25.64
N GLY A 228 -10.70 -23.45 -25.92
CA GLY A 228 -9.89 -23.46 -27.14
C GLY A 228 -8.69 -22.51 -27.14
N PHE A 229 -8.51 -21.71 -26.09
CA PHE A 229 -7.30 -20.90 -25.92
C PHE A 229 -6.16 -21.76 -25.36
N LEU A 230 -4.93 -21.38 -25.68
CA LEU A 230 -3.73 -22.14 -25.38
C LEU A 230 -3.02 -21.61 -24.11
N PRO A 231 -2.31 -22.46 -23.35
CA PRO A 231 -1.61 -22.03 -22.14
C PRO A 231 -0.53 -20.98 -22.42
N ILE A 232 -0.20 -20.17 -21.42
CA ILE A 232 0.94 -19.26 -21.48
C ILE A 232 1.77 -19.47 -20.21
N SER A 233 3.08 -19.61 -20.35
CA SER A 233 3.94 -20.06 -19.25
C SER A 233 5.34 -19.48 -19.33
N SER A 234 6.08 -19.62 -18.23
CA SER A 234 7.53 -19.42 -18.24
C SER A 234 8.24 -20.62 -18.89
N PRO A 235 9.55 -20.49 -19.19
CA PRO A 235 10.34 -21.60 -19.71
C PRO A 235 10.31 -22.83 -18.80
N ARG A 236 10.41 -24.02 -19.41
CA ARG A 236 10.43 -25.28 -18.66
C ARG A 236 11.54 -25.30 -17.62
N GLY A 237 11.19 -25.67 -16.39
CA GLY A 237 12.13 -25.70 -15.26
C GLY A 237 12.32 -24.37 -14.54
N SER A 238 11.74 -23.26 -15.04
CA SER A 238 11.77 -21.98 -14.35
C SER A 238 11.01 -22.03 -13.01
N GLN A 239 11.45 -21.19 -12.08
CA GLN A 239 10.76 -20.91 -10.84
C GLN A 239 9.49 -20.09 -11.09
N LEU A 240 8.62 -20.01 -10.08
CA LEU A 240 7.39 -19.23 -10.16
C LEU A 240 7.70 -17.73 -10.27
N ILE A 241 7.05 -17.06 -11.21
CA ILE A 241 7.05 -15.59 -11.35
C ILE A 241 5.68 -15.10 -10.88
N ALA A 242 5.62 -14.01 -10.13
CA ALA A 242 4.34 -13.44 -9.74
C ALA A 242 4.37 -11.93 -9.60
N ASN A 243 3.18 -11.35 -9.71
CA ASN A 243 2.93 -9.95 -9.48
C ASN A 243 1.56 -9.77 -8.81
N TRP A 244 1.42 -8.73 -8.00
CA TRP A 244 0.18 -8.41 -7.29
C TRP A 244 -0.13 -6.92 -7.41
N ALA A 245 -1.41 -6.57 -7.29
CA ALA A 245 -1.80 -5.17 -7.25
C ALA A 245 -1.43 -4.54 -5.88
N ALA A 246 -0.67 -3.44 -5.87
CA ALA A 246 -0.23 -2.76 -4.64
C ALA A 246 -1.34 -2.50 -3.60
N CYS A 247 -2.50 -2.02 -4.07
CA CYS A 247 -3.64 -1.72 -3.20
C CYS A 247 -4.59 -2.90 -2.97
N VAL A 248 -4.40 -4.02 -3.68
CA VAL A 248 -5.19 -5.24 -3.54
C VAL A 248 -4.24 -6.44 -3.57
N PRO A 249 -3.48 -6.69 -2.48
CA PRO A 249 -2.47 -7.76 -2.47
C PRO A 249 -3.05 -9.17 -2.71
N SER A 250 -4.36 -9.35 -2.50
CA SER A 250 -5.08 -10.60 -2.81
C SER A 250 -5.31 -10.83 -4.30
N PHE A 251 -5.11 -9.81 -5.15
CA PHE A 251 -5.21 -9.92 -6.59
C PHE A 251 -3.82 -10.19 -7.18
N VAL A 252 -3.59 -11.46 -7.51
CA VAL A 252 -2.26 -11.99 -7.85
C VAL A 252 -2.33 -12.74 -9.17
N VAL A 253 -1.27 -12.62 -9.96
CA VAL A 253 -0.98 -13.50 -11.09
C VAL A 253 0.28 -14.30 -10.79
N VAL A 254 0.24 -15.60 -11.07
CA VAL A 254 1.38 -16.51 -10.94
C VAL A 254 1.61 -17.17 -12.28
N VAL A 255 2.81 -17.01 -12.84
CA VAL A 255 3.28 -17.67 -14.05
C VAL A 255 4.18 -18.82 -13.62
N ALA A 256 3.73 -20.04 -13.90
CA ALA A 256 4.52 -21.25 -13.76
C ALA A 256 5.00 -21.72 -15.14
N ASP A 257 5.80 -22.77 -15.18
CA ASP A 257 6.37 -23.28 -16.45
C ASP A 257 5.42 -24.16 -17.25
N MET A 258 4.24 -24.46 -16.70
CA MET A 258 3.18 -25.20 -17.38
C MET A 258 1.96 -24.33 -17.72
N GLU A 259 1.66 -23.31 -16.92
CA GLU A 259 0.42 -22.52 -17.02
C GLU A 259 0.54 -21.20 -16.24
N THR A 260 -0.33 -20.24 -16.56
CA THR A 260 -0.49 -18.99 -15.80
C THR A 260 -1.83 -18.97 -15.08
N PHE A 261 -1.82 -18.49 -13.84
CA PHE A 261 -2.97 -18.48 -12.95
C PHE A 261 -3.25 -17.09 -12.39
N GLN A 262 -4.52 -16.78 -12.18
CA GLN A 262 -4.96 -15.52 -11.58
C GLN A 262 -5.96 -15.78 -10.45
N THR A 263 -5.90 -14.95 -9.41
CA THR A 263 -6.84 -14.93 -8.29
C THR A 263 -7.21 -13.50 -7.92
N ASN A 264 -8.33 -13.31 -7.24
CA ASN A 264 -8.70 -12.08 -6.55
C ASN A 264 -8.85 -12.24 -5.02
N ASP A 265 -8.65 -13.46 -4.51
CA ASP A 265 -8.88 -13.86 -3.12
C ASP A 265 -7.70 -14.67 -2.56
N SER A 266 -6.46 -14.38 -2.97
CA SER A 266 -5.25 -15.07 -2.47
C SER A 266 -5.25 -16.58 -2.73
N PHE A 267 -5.72 -16.98 -3.92
CA PHE A 267 -5.77 -18.35 -4.42
C PHE A 267 -6.72 -19.29 -3.66
N HIS A 268 -7.64 -18.75 -2.85
CA HIS A 268 -8.80 -19.53 -2.39
C HIS A 268 -9.63 -20.00 -3.60
N THR A 269 -9.76 -19.14 -4.62
CA THR A 269 -10.23 -19.48 -5.95
C THR A 269 -9.30 -18.90 -7.02
N TRP A 270 -9.27 -19.53 -8.20
CA TRP A 270 -8.38 -19.10 -9.28
C TRP A 270 -8.90 -19.48 -10.66
N THR A 271 -8.40 -18.79 -11.68
CA THR A 271 -8.66 -19.06 -13.10
C THR A 271 -7.34 -19.26 -13.87
N ARG A 272 -7.38 -20.02 -14.96
CA ARG A 272 -6.25 -20.17 -15.88
C ARG A 272 -6.27 -19.05 -16.92
N ILE A 273 -5.13 -18.40 -17.09
CA ILE A 273 -4.95 -17.36 -18.10
C ILE A 273 -4.42 -18.02 -19.36
N ARG A 274 -5.20 -17.95 -20.42
CA ARG A 274 -4.86 -18.53 -21.73
C ARG A 274 -4.96 -17.50 -22.84
N VAL A 275 -4.29 -17.76 -23.94
CA VAL A 275 -4.19 -16.87 -25.10
C VAL A 275 -4.84 -17.48 -26.35
N PRO A 276 -5.42 -16.66 -27.26
CA PRO A 276 -6.00 -17.17 -28.50
C PRO A 276 -4.97 -17.96 -29.33
N PRO A 277 -5.37 -19.03 -30.02
CA PRO A 277 -4.49 -19.73 -30.96
C PRO A 277 -4.07 -18.80 -32.11
N ASN A 278 -2.88 -19.05 -32.67
CA ASN A 278 -2.27 -18.34 -33.81
C ASN A 278 -1.72 -16.93 -33.55
N ILE A 279 -1.81 -16.38 -32.32
CA ILE A 279 -1.17 -15.08 -32.02
C ILE A 279 0.31 -15.25 -31.68
N LEU A 280 0.65 -16.32 -30.96
CA LEU A 280 2.01 -16.68 -30.56
C LEU A 280 2.33 -18.07 -31.09
N THR A 281 3.60 -18.28 -31.45
CA THR A 281 4.16 -19.61 -31.68
C THR A 281 4.26 -20.40 -30.37
N GLU A 282 4.40 -21.72 -30.44
CA GLU A 282 4.59 -22.56 -29.24
C GLU A 282 5.76 -22.08 -28.38
N ASP A 283 6.91 -21.81 -29.01
CA ASP A 283 8.11 -21.37 -28.29
C ASP A 283 7.91 -20.01 -27.61
N GLU A 284 7.18 -19.08 -28.24
CA GLU A 284 6.82 -17.79 -27.63
C GLU A 284 5.86 -17.95 -26.45
N ARG A 285 4.87 -18.84 -26.54
CA ARG A 285 3.89 -19.06 -25.45
C ARG A 285 4.55 -19.57 -24.16
N HIS A 286 5.67 -20.27 -24.29
CA HIS A 286 6.43 -20.85 -23.18
C HIS A 286 7.67 -20.03 -22.80
N ASN A 287 7.76 -18.74 -23.19
CA ASN A 287 8.90 -17.88 -22.89
C ASN A 287 8.53 -16.55 -22.22
N VAL A 288 7.59 -16.59 -21.26
CA VAL A 288 7.33 -15.44 -20.39
C VAL A 288 8.50 -15.22 -19.44
N SER A 289 9.10 -14.03 -19.49
CA SER A 289 10.21 -13.65 -18.61
C SER A 289 9.79 -12.76 -17.44
N ASP A 290 8.69 -12.03 -17.57
CA ASP A 290 8.16 -11.14 -16.52
C ASP A 290 6.66 -10.87 -16.71
N VAL A 291 5.98 -10.48 -15.63
CA VAL A 291 4.54 -10.22 -15.60
C VAL A 291 4.20 -9.03 -14.70
N THR A 292 3.23 -8.21 -15.10
CA THR A 292 2.74 -7.08 -14.28
C THR A 292 1.22 -6.93 -14.36
N LEU A 293 0.59 -6.62 -13.23
CA LEU A 293 -0.84 -6.34 -13.13
C LEU A 293 -1.15 -4.85 -13.21
N SER A 294 -2.23 -4.52 -13.91
CA SER A 294 -2.78 -3.17 -13.96
C SER A 294 -4.31 -3.19 -13.98
N ARG A 295 -4.93 -2.01 -13.99
CA ARG A 295 -6.38 -1.88 -14.24
C ARG A 295 -6.78 -2.24 -15.68
N ASP A 296 -5.87 -2.12 -16.64
CA ASP A 296 -6.14 -2.37 -18.05
C ASP A 296 -6.05 -3.87 -18.41
N GLY A 297 -5.38 -4.67 -17.57
CA GLY A 297 -5.21 -6.12 -17.75
C GLY A 297 -3.89 -6.64 -17.20
N ILE A 298 -3.49 -7.82 -17.69
CA ILE A 298 -2.22 -8.49 -17.36
C ILE A 298 -1.22 -8.22 -18.49
N PHE A 299 -0.06 -7.68 -18.14
CA PHE A 299 1.04 -7.47 -19.07
C PHE A 299 2.04 -8.62 -18.98
N PHE A 300 2.40 -9.19 -20.13
CA PHE A 300 3.39 -10.25 -20.27
C PHE A 300 4.58 -9.76 -21.07
N LEU A 301 5.79 -9.94 -20.54
CA LEU A 301 7.02 -9.74 -21.28
C LEU A 301 7.46 -11.07 -21.90
N ILE A 302 7.49 -11.14 -23.23
CA ILE A 302 7.81 -12.35 -23.99
C ILE A 302 8.81 -11.97 -25.08
N ASN A 303 9.99 -12.59 -25.10
CA ASN A 303 11.04 -12.33 -26.11
C ASN A 303 11.37 -10.82 -26.29
N GLY A 304 11.32 -10.05 -25.21
CA GLY A 304 11.57 -8.61 -25.22
C GLY A 304 10.46 -7.76 -25.84
N ILE A 305 9.25 -8.30 -25.96
CA ILE A 305 8.04 -7.63 -26.47
C ILE A 305 6.97 -7.68 -25.38
N LEU A 306 6.22 -6.58 -25.25
CA LEU A 306 5.14 -6.47 -24.28
C LEU A 306 3.80 -6.87 -24.90
N TYR A 307 3.08 -7.76 -24.22
CA TYR A 307 1.73 -8.18 -24.60
C TYR A 307 0.74 -7.85 -23.49
N LEU A 308 -0.48 -7.42 -23.86
CA LEU A 308 -1.57 -7.15 -22.93
C LEU A 308 -2.68 -8.19 -23.10
N LYS A 309 -3.00 -8.92 -22.03
CA LYS A 309 -4.22 -9.71 -21.90
C LYS A 309 -5.27 -8.92 -21.12
N ASN A 310 -6.40 -8.62 -21.77
CA ASN A 310 -7.62 -8.17 -21.09
C ASN A 310 -8.68 -9.28 -21.13
N TYR A 311 -9.95 -8.99 -20.84
CA TYR A 311 -11.04 -9.98 -20.85
C TYR A 311 -11.10 -10.79 -22.15
N ASN A 312 -11.07 -10.12 -23.30
CA ASN A 312 -11.42 -10.74 -24.58
C ASN A 312 -10.27 -10.74 -25.59
N THR A 313 -9.27 -9.87 -25.42
CA THR A 313 -8.19 -9.67 -26.39
C THR A 313 -6.84 -9.98 -25.78
N PHE A 314 -5.93 -10.42 -26.64
CA PHE A 314 -4.52 -10.53 -26.36
C PHE A 314 -3.78 -9.73 -27.42
N THR A 315 -3.19 -8.60 -27.01
CA THR A 315 -2.72 -7.57 -27.94
C THR A 315 -1.22 -7.39 -27.78
N ARG A 316 -0.48 -7.51 -28.90
CA ARG A 316 0.92 -7.10 -28.96
C ARG A 316 1.02 -5.59 -28.90
N LEU A 317 1.82 -5.08 -27.96
CA LEU A 317 2.12 -3.65 -27.86
C LEU A 317 3.47 -3.37 -28.51
N GLY A 318 3.56 -2.24 -29.20
CA GLY A 318 4.77 -1.83 -29.90
C GLY A 318 4.68 -0.37 -30.31
N SER A 319 5.17 -0.05 -31.51
CA SER A 319 5.25 1.32 -32.02
C SER A 319 3.88 2.02 -32.10
N ASN A 320 2.80 1.27 -32.32
CA ASN A 320 1.42 1.75 -32.27
C ASN A 320 0.98 2.29 -30.89
N ALA A 321 1.64 1.87 -29.82
CA ALA A 321 1.39 2.27 -28.45
C ALA A 321 2.49 3.19 -27.90
N ASN A 322 3.35 3.76 -28.75
CA ASN A 322 4.56 4.51 -28.36
C ASN A 322 5.57 3.68 -27.54
N LEU A 323 5.65 2.38 -27.81
CA LEU A 323 6.63 1.47 -27.24
C LEU A 323 7.55 0.91 -28.34
N PRO A 324 8.74 0.40 -28.01
CA PRO A 324 9.58 -0.26 -29.00
C PRO A 324 8.98 -1.62 -29.39
N ASP A 325 9.18 -2.04 -30.64
CA ASP A 325 8.66 -3.32 -31.15
C ASP A 325 9.43 -4.56 -30.64
N GLY A 326 10.49 -4.35 -29.86
CA GLY A 326 11.34 -5.36 -29.22
C GLY A 326 12.42 -4.73 -28.32
N GLY A 327 13.25 -5.57 -27.69
CA GLY A 327 14.38 -5.11 -26.86
C GLY A 327 14.01 -4.58 -25.47
N ILE A 328 12.76 -4.81 -25.03
CA ILE A 328 12.34 -4.53 -23.65
C ILE A 328 12.98 -5.57 -22.73
N ILE A 329 13.67 -5.13 -21.69
CA ILE A 329 14.40 -6.02 -20.78
C ILE A 329 13.74 -6.13 -19.41
N GLY A 330 12.77 -5.27 -19.09
CA GLY A 330 12.01 -5.36 -17.85
C GLY A 330 10.78 -4.46 -17.81
N ILE A 331 9.89 -4.83 -16.89
CA ILE A 331 8.67 -4.10 -16.56
C ILE A 331 8.52 -4.03 -15.04
N THR A 332 7.91 -2.97 -14.52
CA THR A 332 7.60 -2.86 -13.10
C THR A 332 6.33 -2.06 -12.88
N SER A 333 5.66 -2.33 -11.78
CA SER A 333 4.52 -1.55 -11.27
C SER A 333 4.80 -1.09 -9.86
N ARG A 334 4.02 -0.13 -9.40
CA ARG A 334 4.10 0.33 -8.01
C ARG A 334 3.84 -0.82 -7.05
N LYS A 335 4.65 -0.92 -5.99
CA LYS A 335 4.51 -1.94 -4.93
C LYS A 335 3.70 -1.44 -3.72
N TRP A 336 3.80 -0.15 -3.42
CA TRP A 336 3.15 0.46 -2.25
C TRP A 336 1.86 1.18 -2.60
N CYS A 337 0.83 0.98 -1.78
CA CYS A 337 -0.48 1.57 -1.99
C CYS A 337 -0.57 3.01 -1.45
N TRP A 338 -0.42 3.99 -2.34
CA TRP A 338 -0.72 5.39 -2.07
C TRP A 338 -1.98 5.83 -2.81
N ILE A 339 -3.08 5.98 -2.09
CA ILE A 339 -4.43 6.21 -2.65
C ILE A 339 -4.69 7.68 -2.94
N ASN A 340 -4.29 8.55 -2.00
CA ASN A 340 -4.35 10.00 -2.16
C ASN A 340 -2.93 10.47 -2.42
N TYR A 341 -2.75 11.49 -3.24
CA TYR A 341 -1.46 12.17 -3.46
C TYR A 341 -1.78 13.50 -4.14
N LEU A 342 -0.94 14.50 -3.88
CA LEU A 342 -1.05 15.81 -4.49
C LEU A 342 -0.14 15.83 -5.73
N LEU A 343 -0.69 16.28 -6.86
CA LEU A 343 0.07 16.62 -8.07
C LEU A 343 -0.07 18.13 -8.27
N LYS A 344 1.05 18.83 -8.45
CA LYS A 344 1.08 20.26 -8.72
C LYS A 344 0.48 20.56 -10.09
N ASP A 345 0.85 19.76 -11.08
CA ASP A 345 0.36 19.88 -12.46
C ASP A 345 -0.75 18.88 -12.77
N LYS A 346 -1.55 19.17 -13.82
CA LYS A 346 -2.62 18.28 -14.31
C LYS A 346 -2.10 16.97 -14.93
N GLU A 347 -0.81 16.68 -14.81
CA GLU A 347 -0.22 15.43 -15.28
C GLU A 347 -0.79 14.22 -14.53
N ARG A 348 -0.60 13.03 -15.11
CA ARG A 348 -1.07 11.79 -14.50
C ARG A 348 0.10 11.11 -13.82
N ARG A 349 -0.15 10.48 -12.69
CA ARG A 349 0.79 9.54 -12.08
C ARG A 349 0.88 8.28 -12.93
N SER A 350 2.09 7.82 -13.23
CA SER A 350 2.32 6.54 -13.93
C SER A 350 1.93 5.35 -13.06
N ASN A 351 1.43 4.29 -13.70
CA ASN A 351 1.06 3.03 -13.05
C ASN A 351 2.11 1.93 -13.25
N MET A 352 2.90 2.03 -14.32
CA MET A 352 3.96 1.08 -14.66
C MET A 352 5.13 1.78 -15.36
N ALA A 353 6.31 1.19 -15.25
CA ALA A 353 7.49 1.58 -16.01
C ALA A 353 7.98 0.40 -16.85
N ILE A 354 8.50 0.70 -18.03
CA ILE A 354 9.02 -0.25 -19.01
C ILE A 354 10.36 0.28 -19.47
N TRP A 355 11.35 -0.59 -19.63
CA TRP A 355 12.66 -0.14 -20.09
C TRP A 355 13.32 -1.12 -21.05
N THR A 356 14.13 -0.55 -21.94
CA THR A 356 15.12 -1.25 -22.74
C THR A 356 16.50 -1.00 -22.12
N GLU A 357 17.56 -1.46 -22.77
CA GLU A 357 18.92 -1.13 -22.37
C GLU A 357 19.22 0.38 -22.38
N ASN A 358 18.50 1.16 -23.21
CA ASN A 358 18.80 2.57 -23.49
C ASN A 358 17.65 3.56 -23.25
N GLU A 359 16.42 3.09 -23.03
CA GLU A 359 15.23 3.94 -22.96
C GLU A 359 14.33 3.54 -21.79
N VAL A 360 13.70 4.53 -21.15
CA VAL A 360 12.67 4.33 -20.11
C VAL A 360 11.35 4.95 -20.53
N TYR A 361 10.27 4.20 -20.32
CA TYR A 361 8.90 4.56 -20.64
C TYR A 361 8.01 4.49 -19.40
N LEU A 362 7.12 5.46 -19.25
CA LEU A 362 6.05 5.45 -18.25
C LEU A 362 4.72 5.09 -18.91
N GLY A 363 4.00 4.15 -18.31
CA GLY A 363 2.65 3.76 -18.67
C GLY A 363 1.61 4.39 -17.75
N TYR A 364 0.62 5.07 -18.35
CA TYR A 364 -0.51 5.71 -17.68
C TYR A 364 -1.82 4.98 -18.01
N ALA A 365 -2.89 5.33 -17.29
CA ALA A 365 -4.22 4.79 -17.52
C ALA A 365 -4.67 4.95 -18.99
N HIS A 366 -5.45 3.96 -19.47
CA HIS A 366 -5.88 3.85 -20.86
C HIS A 366 -4.74 3.60 -21.85
N LEU A 367 -3.74 2.81 -21.44
CA LEU A 367 -2.64 2.35 -22.30
C LEU A 367 -1.86 3.47 -22.99
N LYS A 368 -1.67 4.60 -22.28
CA LYS A 368 -0.84 5.70 -22.78
C LYS A 368 0.59 5.51 -22.30
N PHE A 369 1.53 5.31 -23.22
CA PHE A 369 2.95 5.20 -22.91
C PHE A 369 3.71 6.43 -23.38
N VAL A 370 4.66 6.89 -22.56
CA VAL A 370 5.49 8.06 -22.83
C VAL A 370 6.94 7.72 -22.53
N LYS A 371 7.81 7.95 -23.51
CA LYS A 371 9.27 7.87 -23.32
C LYS A 371 9.73 9.08 -22.50
N ILE A 372 10.31 8.83 -21.33
CA ILE A 372 10.72 9.91 -20.42
C ILE A 372 12.20 10.29 -20.57
N VAL A 373 13.06 9.31 -20.90
CA VAL A 373 14.50 9.55 -20.99
C VAL A 373 15.22 8.48 -21.83
N THR A 374 16.39 8.84 -22.34
CA THR A 374 17.37 7.94 -22.96
C THR A 374 18.68 7.97 -22.18
N THR A 375 19.50 6.92 -22.29
CA THR A 375 20.83 6.87 -21.68
C THR A 375 21.73 8.02 -22.15
N GLU A 376 21.61 8.45 -23.41
CA GLU A 376 22.32 9.63 -23.94
C GLU A 376 21.92 10.92 -23.20
N LYS A 377 20.61 11.14 -23.00
CA LYS A 377 20.11 12.30 -22.26
C LYS A 377 20.51 12.25 -20.79
N LEU A 378 20.43 11.07 -20.15
CA LEU A 378 20.90 10.86 -18.78
C LEU A 378 22.40 11.17 -18.64
N LYS A 379 23.22 10.68 -19.57
CA LYS A 379 24.67 10.94 -19.59
C LYS A 379 24.99 12.43 -19.63
N GLY A 380 24.24 13.19 -20.43
CA GLY A 380 24.33 14.65 -20.47
C GLY A 380 23.89 15.32 -19.16
N LEU A 381 22.76 14.91 -18.60
CA LEU A 381 22.22 15.43 -17.32
C LEU A 381 23.14 15.16 -16.13
N LEU A 382 23.84 14.02 -16.15
CA LEU A 382 24.73 13.58 -15.08
C LEU A 382 26.18 14.04 -15.28
N HIS A 383 26.45 14.84 -16.32
CA HIS A 383 27.80 15.31 -16.67
C HIS A 383 28.85 14.18 -16.78
N MET A 384 28.44 13.01 -17.27
CA MET A 384 29.31 11.83 -17.38
C MET A 384 30.22 11.90 -18.62
N SER A 385 31.38 11.24 -18.56
CA SER A 385 32.37 11.23 -19.65
C SER A 385 31.76 10.75 -20.97
N PRO A 386 32.00 11.43 -22.12
CA PRO A 386 31.57 10.98 -23.44
C PRO A 386 32.05 9.59 -23.83
N THR A 387 33.17 9.12 -23.28
CA THR A 387 33.72 7.78 -23.55
C THR A 387 33.10 6.67 -22.69
N ALA A 388 32.29 7.01 -21.68
CA ALA A 388 31.67 6.02 -20.81
C ALA A 388 30.47 5.34 -21.48
N THR A 389 30.34 4.04 -21.26
CA THR A 389 29.14 3.27 -21.60
C THR A 389 28.17 3.35 -20.43
N LEU A 390 26.93 3.79 -20.71
CA LEU A 390 25.86 3.90 -19.72
C LEU A 390 24.65 3.12 -20.23
N THR A 391 24.23 2.09 -19.49
CA THR A 391 23.03 1.31 -19.83
C THR A 391 22.10 1.20 -18.63
N ILE A 392 20.81 1.02 -18.89
CA ILE A 392 19.82 0.83 -17.83
C ILE A 392 19.96 -0.58 -17.29
N HIS A 393 20.23 -0.69 -15.99
CA HIS A 393 20.37 -1.97 -15.32
C HIS A 393 19.02 -2.50 -14.85
N ASN A 394 18.29 -1.68 -14.11
CA ASN A 394 17.01 -2.03 -13.52
C ASN A 394 16.22 -0.75 -13.20
N VAL A 395 14.90 -0.86 -13.11
CA VAL A 395 14.00 0.28 -12.83
C VAL A 395 12.95 -0.17 -11.82
N GLU A 396 12.72 0.66 -10.81
CA GLU A 396 11.86 0.30 -9.67
C GLU A 396 11.21 1.55 -9.08
N TYR A 397 9.93 1.48 -8.74
CA TYR A 397 9.25 2.57 -8.04
C TYR A 397 9.74 2.67 -6.59
N THR A 398 9.94 3.89 -6.09
CA THR A 398 10.39 4.08 -4.70
C THR A 398 9.25 3.94 -3.69
N GLY A 399 9.57 4.07 -2.41
CA GLY A 399 8.56 4.27 -1.35
C GLY A 399 7.71 5.52 -1.57
N HIS A 400 8.23 6.53 -2.27
CA HIS A 400 7.53 7.78 -2.54
C HIS A 400 6.51 7.63 -3.69
N PRO A 401 5.28 8.16 -3.54
CA PRO A 401 4.21 7.93 -4.50
C PRO A 401 4.47 8.49 -5.90
N LEU A 402 5.39 9.44 -6.05
CA LEU A 402 5.65 10.18 -7.30
C LEU A 402 7.08 9.98 -7.81
N GLU A 403 7.78 8.96 -7.35
CA GLU A 403 9.18 8.74 -7.73
C GLU A 403 9.43 7.37 -8.36
N LEU A 404 10.37 7.37 -9.31
CA LEU A 404 10.89 6.20 -9.99
C LEU A 404 12.42 6.20 -9.89
N ALA A 405 13.02 5.08 -9.51
CA ALA A 405 14.46 4.92 -9.44
C ALA A 405 14.99 4.10 -10.62
N LEU A 406 16.13 4.54 -11.17
CA LEU A 406 16.88 3.85 -12.21
C LEU A 406 18.23 3.44 -11.63
N LEU A 407 18.53 2.15 -11.71
CA LEU A 407 19.88 1.63 -11.55
C LEU A 407 20.56 1.66 -12.91
N LEU A 408 21.74 2.26 -12.98
CA LEU A 408 22.48 2.46 -14.23
C LEU A 408 23.81 1.72 -14.17
N ASN A 409 24.09 0.91 -15.18
CA ASN A 409 25.42 0.33 -15.38
C ASN A 409 26.33 1.38 -16.01
N TYR A 410 27.48 1.61 -15.38
CA TYR A 410 28.52 2.49 -15.88
C TYR A 410 29.85 1.75 -15.98
N CYS A 411 30.50 1.86 -17.14
CA CYS A 411 31.88 1.39 -17.33
C CYS A 411 32.59 2.20 -18.42
N ILE A 412 33.90 2.39 -18.27
CA ILE A 412 34.76 3.01 -19.29
C ILE A 412 35.42 1.94 -20.16
N ILE A 413 35.94 0.88 -19.54
CA ILE A 413 36.52 -0.30 -20.20
C ILE A 413 35.80 -1.51 -19.60
N CYS A 414 34.74 -1.97 -20.26
CA CYS A 414 33.76 -2.93 -19.72
C CYS A 414 34.24 -4.39 -19.75
N ASN A 415 35.47 -4.66 -19.32
CA ASN A 415 36.08 -5.99 -19.47
C ASN A 415 35.86 -6.90 -18.25
N THR A 416 35.83 -6.36 -17.03
CA THR A 416 35.82 -7.17 -15.80
C THR A 416 34.85 -6.67 -14.73
N SER A 417 34.66 -5.36 -14.58
CA SER A 417 33.77 -4.76 -13.60
C SER A 417 32.93 -3.64 -14.18
N LYS A 418 31.82 -3.36 -13.50
CA LYS A 418 30.94 -2.22 -13.74
C LYS A 418 30.57 -1.55 -12.42
N THR A 419 30.27 -0.27 -12.50
CA THR A 419 29.75 0.51 -11.38
C THR A 419 28.26 0.70 -11.58
N ILE A 420 27.48 0.45 -10.54
CA ILE A 420 26.04 0.72 -10.51
C ILE A 420 25.81 2.06 -9.84
N TYR A 421 25.16 2.97 -10.56
CA TYR A 421 24.69 4.25 -10.04
C TYR A 421 23.18 4.25 -9.85
N LEU A 422 22.67 5.14 -9.00
CA LEU A 422 21.25 5.31 -8.73
C LEU A 422 20.81 6.73 -9.08
N VAL A 423 19.73 6.84 -9.87
CA VAL A 423 19.09 8.11 -10.18
C VAL A 423 17.60 8.02 -9.89
N ILE A 424 17.05 9.03 -9.22
CA ILE A 424 15.63 9.12 -8.92
C ILE A 424 15.00 10.19 -9.79
N HIS A 425 13.93 9.82 -10.49
CA HIS A 425 13.04 10.72 -11.21
C HIS A 425 11.82 11.04 -10.37
N ASN A 426 11.49 12.32 -10.24
CA ASN A 426 10.25 12.77 -9.63
C ASN A 426 9.25 13.17 -10.72
N GLU A 427 8.09 12.52 -10.76
CA GLU A 427 7.04 12.73 -11.77
C GLU A 427 6.29 14.05 -11.61
N ASP A 428 6.32 14.67 -10.42
CA ASP A 428 5.65 15.95 -10.16
C ASP A 428 6.52 17.13 -10.58
N THR A 429 7.81 17.11 -10.22
CA THR A 429 8.74 18.19 -10.58
C THR A 429 9.45 17.96 -11.92
N VAL A 430 9.30 16.76 -12.50
CA VAL A 430 9.98 16.30 -13.72
C VAL A 430 11.52 16.33 -13.59
N GLN A 431 12.03 16.36 -12.35
CA GLN A 431 13.47 16.44 -12.08
C GLN A 431 14.11 15.05 -12.00
N TRP A 432 15.40 15.01 -12.34
CA TRP A 432 16.27 13.84 -12.19
C TRP A 432 17.34 14.15 -11.16
N VAL A 433 17.41 13.35 -10.10
CA VAL A 433 18.34 13.56 -8.99
C VAL A 433 19.26 12.35 -8.88
N PHE A 434 20.55 12.58 -9.13
CA PHE A 434 21.60 11.61 -8.88
C PHE A 434 21.75 11.40 -7.37
N GLN A 435 21.68 10.16 -6.93
CA GLN A 435 21.86 9.82 -5.52
C GLN A 435 23.34 9.60 -5.22
N ASP A 436 23.77 9.89 -4.00
CA ASP A 436 25.11 9.54 -3.52
C ASP A 436 25.21 8.02 -3.29
N PHE A 437 25.24 7.28 -4.39
CA PHE A 437 25.22 5.83 -4.43
C PHE A 437 26.13 5.35 -5.56
N ALA A 438 27.10 4.51 -5.22
CA ALA A 438 27.93 3.82 -6.20
C ALA A 438 28.30 2.42 -5.68
N LEU A 439 28.05 1.38 -6.49
CA LEU A 439 28.39 0.01 -6.15
C LEU A 439 29.19 -0.65 -7.27
N ASN A 440 30.41 -1.09 -6.96
CA ASN A 440 31.25 -1.82 -7.91
C ASN A 440 30.96 -3.31 -7.86
N VAL A 441 30.61 -3.90 -9.01
CA VAL A 441 30.31 -5.33 -9.15
C VAL A 441 31.02 -5.92 -10.37
N SER A 442 31.10 -7.25 -10.44
CA SER A 442 31.55 -7.94 -11.65
C SER A 442 30.57 -7.72 -12.80
N ILE A 443 31.07 -7.80 -14.03
CA ILE A 443 30.27 -7.53 -15.23
C ILE A 443 29.00 -8.40 -15.31
N ASP A 444 29.09 -9.66 -14.88
CA ASP A 444 28.02 -10.67 -14.91
C ASP A 444 27.00 -10.54 -13.76
N THR A 445 27.25 -9.66 -12.79
CA THR A 445 26.35 -9.48 -11.65
C THR A 445 25.07 -8.78 -12.12
N PHE A 446 23.92 -9.37 -11.82
CA PHE A 446 22.62 -8.75 -11.99
C PHE A 446 22.00 -8.46 -10.63
N LEU A 447 21.59 -7.21 -10.40
CA LEU A 447 21.04 -6.75 -9.13
C LEU A 447 19.56 -6.42 -9.27
N ILE A 448 18.79 -6.85 -8.29
CA ILE A 448 17.35 -6.59 -8.21
C ILE A 448 17.10 -5.63 -7.04
N PRO A 449 16.60 -4.41 -7.30
CA PRO A 449 16.26 -3.45 -6.25
C PRO A 449 14.86 -3.72 -5.67
N TYR A 450 14.68 -3.36 -4.41
CA TYR A 450 13.38 -3.33 -3.73
C TYR A 450 13.36 -2.17 -2.74
N PHE A 451 12.62 -1.13 -3.08
CA PHE A 451 12.45 0.03 -2.20
C PHE A 451 11.49 -0.28 -1.06
N LEU A 452 11.90 0.13 0.14
CA LEU A 452 11.18 -0.13 1.37
C LEU A 452 9.99 0.83 1.53
N TYR A 453 8.99 0.40 2.30
CA TYR A 453 7.91 1.30 2.73
C TYR A 453 8.44 2.25 3.80
N SER A 454 9.04 3.36 3.35
CA SER A 454 9.70 4.36 4.19
C SER A 454 9.49 5.76 3.61
N ALA A 455 9.61 6.79 4.45
CA ALA A 455 9.58 8.17 3.97
C ALA A 455 10.84 8.52 3.17
N MET A 456 12.01 8.09 3.66
CA MET A 456 13.28 8.33 2.98
C MET A 456 13.56 7.25 1.92
N PRO A 457 14.38 7.55 0.90
CA PRO A 457 14.92 6.55 -0.01
C PRO A 457 15.71 5.49 0.77
N GLU A 458 15.12 4.32 0.91
CA GLU A 458 15.74 3.14 1.53
C GLU A 458 15.45 1.94 0.62
N LEU A 459 16.46 1.11 0.34
CA LEU A 459 16.28 -0.03 -0.56
C LEU A 459 17.10 -1.24 -0.13
N LEU A 460 16.58 -2.41 -0.45
CA LEU A 460 17.33 -3.65 -0.49
C LEU A 460 17.73 -3.91 -1.94
N LEU A 461 18.92 -4.46 -2.11
CA LEU A 461 19.47 -4.82 -3.41
C LEU A 461 20.04 -6.22 -3.29
N TRP A 462 19.77 -7.12 -4.23
CA TRP A 462 20.35 -8.46 -4.15
C TRP A 462 20.84 -8.97 -5.50
N ASP A 463 21.87 -9.79 -5.45
CA ASP A 463 22.28 -10.65 -6.56
C ASP A 463 21.76 -12.07 -6.33
N LYS A 464 22.36 -13.07 -6.97
CA LYS A 464 21.98 -14.48 -6.81
C LYS A 464 22.24 -15.05 -5.40
N HIS A 465 23.12 -14.44 -4.62
CA HIS A 465 23.74 -15.04 -3.43
C HIS A 465 23.68 -14.16 -2.17
N ARG A 466 23.59 -12.84 -2.32
CA ARG A 466 23.75 -11.85 -1.25
C ARG A 466 22.69 -10.78 -1.31
N ILE A 467 22.35 -10.26 -0.14
CA ILE A 467 21.48 -9.08 0.02
C ILE A 467 22.30 -7.94 0.59
N TYR A 468 22.22 -6.80 -0.08
CA TYR A 468 22.77 -5.53 0.32
C TYR A 468 21.63 -4.67 0.87
N TYR A 469 21.86 -4.00 1.99
CA TYR A 469 20.91 -3.05 2.55
C TYR A 469 21.47 -1.62 2.42
N TYR A 470 20.56 -0.69 2.17
CA TYR A 470 20.83 0.74 2.14
C TYR A 470 19.72 1.47 2.91
N TYR A 471 20.01 1.85 4.15
CA TYR A 471 19.09 2.51 5.06
C TYR A 471 19.48 3.98 5.28
N HIS A 472 18.55 4.77 5.84
CA HIS A 472 18.78 6.17 6.21
C HIS A 472 19.33 7.01 5.05
N ASN A 473 18.65 6.98 3.89
CA ASN A 473 19.05 7.73 2.70
C ASN A 473 20.49 7.39 2.25
N PHE A 474 20.78 6.10 2.13
CA PHE A 474 22.06 5.54 1.69
C PHE A 474 23.26 5.78 2.63
N THR A 475 23.04 6.28 3.85
CA THR A 475 24.12 6.53 4.81
C THR A 475 24.53 5.28 5.61
N ASP A 476 23.59 4.36 5.85
CA ASP A 476 23.87 3.08 6.51
C ASP A 476 23.76 1.94 5.49
N THR A 477 24.90 1.40 5.10
CA THR A 477 25.00 0.43 4.01
C THR A 477 25.80 -0.79 4.42
N GLY A 478 25.52 -1.93 3.80
CA GLY A 478 26.27 -3.14 4.05
C GLY A 478 25.67 -4.36 3.39
N VAL A 479 26.29 -5.51 3.65
CA VAL A 479 25.78 -6.82 3.26
C VAL A 479 25.10 -7.44 4.47
N LEU A 480 23.87 -7.94 4.27
CA LEU A 480 23.11 -8.65 5.29
C LEU A 480 23.93 -9.83 5.79
N GLN A 481 24.24 -9.83 7.09
CA GLN A 481 25.07 -10.86 7.70
C GLN A 481 24.26 -12.10 8.08
N THR A 482 24.95 -13.22 8.21
CA THR A 482 24.43 -14.46 8.77
C THR A 482 25.43 -14.95 9.80
N THR A 483 24.98 -15.70 10.81
CA THR A 483 25.82 -16.13 11.93
C THR A 483 27.09 -16.90 11.53
N THR A 484 27.12 -17.55 10.36
CA THR A 484 28.21 -18.47 9.97
C THR A 484 28.88 -18.19 8.62
N GLU A 485 28.27 -17.45 7.69
CA GLU A 485 28.73 -17.41 6.28
C GLU A 485 28.91 -16.00 5.68
N PHE A 486 29.20 -14.98 6.51
CA PHE A 486 29.54 -13.62 6.06
C PHE A 486 28.58 -13.02 5.00
N GLY A 487 27.29 -13.37 5.10
CA GLY A 487 26.23 -12.85 4.23
C GLY A 487 26.03 -13.56 2.89
N ASN A 488 26.72 -14.68 2.62
CA ASN A 488 26.42 -15.54 1.47
C ASN A 488 25.31 -16.54 1.83
N LEU A 489 24.08 -16.24 1.43
CA LEU A 489 22.90 -17.06 1.74
C LEU A 489 22.92 -18.41 1.01
N SER A 490 23.56 -18.48 -0.16
CA SER A 490 23.69 -19.71 -0.94
C SER A 490 24.44 -20.80 -0.19
N ARG A 491 25.49 -20.46 0.56
CA ARG A 491 26.24 -21.45 1.34
C ARG A 491 25.41 -22.13 2.42
N LEU A 492 24.46 -21.40 3.02
CA LEU A 492 23.54 -21.92 4.04
C LEU A 492 22.31 -22.65 3.47
N SER A 493 22.19 -22.64 2.14
CA SER A 493 21.08 -23.21 1.39
C SER A 493 21.58 -24.14 0.27
N GLN A 494 22.65 -24.90 0.53
CA GLN A 494 23.15 -25.95 -0.38
C GLN A 494 23.51 -25.40 -1.79
N ASN A 495 24.09 -24.19 -1.83
CA ASN A 495 24.43 -23.44 -3.04
C ASN A 495 23.24 -23.06 -3.94
N SER A 496 22.01 -23.05 -3.40
CA SER A 496 20.84 -22.50 -4.07
C SER A 496 20.95 -20.98 -4.25
N ILE A 497 20.21 -20.41 -5.20
CA ILE A 497 20.15 -18.95 -5.42
C ILE A 497 18.87 -18.34 -4.84
N ILE A 498 18.89 -17.02 -4.64
CA ILE A 498 17.74 -16.24 -4.18
C ILE A 498 16.65 -16.28 -5.26
N HIS A 499 15.44 -16.70 -4.89
CA HIS A 499 14.27 -16.76 -5.78
C HIS A 499 13.33 -15.59 -5.55
N ASN A 500 12.99 -15.31 -4.28
CA ASN A 500 11.98 -14.31 -3.94
C ASN A 500 12.33 -13.59 -2.64
N VAL A 501 12.14 -12.27 -2.61
CA VAL A 501 12.27 -11.44 -1.41
C VAL A 501 10.95 -10.72 -1.20
N LEU A 502 10.33 -10.93 -0.05
CA LEU A 502 9.03 -10.37 0.29
C LEU A 502 9.14 -9.56 1.59
N MET A 503 8.59 -8.34 1.59
CA MET A 503 8.53 -7.46 2.75
C MET A 503 7.08 -7.08 3.07
N ASP A 504 6.61 -7.40 4.28
CA ASP A 504 5.28 -7.00 4.74
C ASP A 504 5.22 -5.53 5.23
N TYR A 505 4.01 -5.03 5.47
CA TYR A 505 3.78 -3.68 6.03
C TYR A 505 4.28 -3.52 7.47
N TYR A 506 4.58 -4.64 8.14
CA TYR A 506 5.18 -4.70 9.47
C TYR A 506 6.71 -4.85 9.41
N GLY A 507 7.34 -4.59 8.25
CA GLY A 507 8.79 -4.63 8.06
C GLY A 507 9.45 -6.00 8.28
N ASN A 508 8.68 -7.09 8.30
CA ASN A 508 9.21 -8.45 8.25
C ASN A 508 9.66 -8.73 6.81
N ILE A 509 10.88 -9.23 6.65
CA ILE A 509 11.46 -9.56 5.36
C ILE A 509 11.78 -11.05 5.34
N VAL A 510 11.24 -11.76 4.35
CA VAL A 510 11.56 -13.16 4.12
C VAL A 510 12.23 -13.30 2.76
N VAL A 511 13.36 -14.00 2.77
CA VAL A 511 14.15 -14.33 1.60
C VAL A 511 13.99 -15.81 1.36
N LYS A 512 13.42 -16.16 0.22
CA LYS A 512 13.19 -17.54 -0.18
C LYS A 512 14.18 -17.90 -1.29
N MET A 513 14.90 -18.99 -1.07
CA MET A 513 15.80 -19.59 -2.07
C MET A 513 15.02 -20.52 -3.01
N GLU A 514 15.58 -20.86 -4.17
CA GLU A 514 14.97 -21.80 -5.13
C GLU A 514 14.66 -23.17 -4.52
N ASN A 515 15.54 -23.68 -3.65
CA ASN A 515 15.32 -24.93 -2.91
C ASN A 515 14.42 -24.78 -1.67
N ASN A 516 13.64 -23.70 -1.59
CA ASN A 516 12.69 -23.40 -0.51
C ASN A 516 13.30 -23.21 0.89
N VAL A 517 14.62 -23.09 1.03
CA VAL A 517 15.24 -22.58 2.26
C VAL A 517 14.83 -21.11 2.42
N MET A 518 14.38 -20.74 3.62
CA MET A 518 13.96 -19.38 3.93
C MET A 518 14.88 -18.72 4.96
N PHE A 519 15.13 -17.44 4.78
CA PHE A 519 15.80 -16.58 5.75
C PHE A 519 14.86 -15.46 6.17
N TYR A 520 14.94 -15.07 7.44
CA TYR A 520 14.15 -13.99 8.01
C TYR A 520 15.04 -12.92 8.61
N PHE A 521 14.65 -11.68 8.38
CA PHE A 521 15.14 -10.53 9.12
C PHE A 521 14.06 -9.45 9.15
N LYS A 522 14.29 -8.42 9.95
CA LYS A 522 13.41 -7.27 10.05
C LYS A 522 14.10 -6.05 9.44
N ILE A 523 13.33 -5.13 8.88
CA ILE A 523 13.85 -3.87 8.35
C ILE A 523 14.75 -3.17 9.39
N LYS A 524 15.86 -2.57 8.94
CA LYS A 524 16.90 -1.93 9.77
C LYS A 524 17.74 -2.89 10.63
N ILE A 525 17.44 -4.19 10.62
CA ILE A 525 18.33 -5.22 11.18
C ILE A 525 19.33 -5.65 10.11
N LYS A 526 20.58 -5.87 10.54
CA LYS A 526 21.75 -6.09 9.66
C LYS A 526 22.12 -7.57 9.53
N ASP A 527 21.42 -8.45 10.24
CA ASP A 527 21.63 -9.89 10.19
C ASP A 527 20.32 -10.66 9.97
N ALA A 528 20.44 -11.80 9.30
CA ALA A 528 19.35 -12.71 9.03
C ALA A 528 19.56 -14.08 9.67
N ILE A 529 18.44 -14.69 10.04
CA ILE A 529 18.38 -16.05 10.58
C ILE A 529 17.79 -17.00 9.54
N LYS A 530 18.32 -18.21 9.48
CA LYS A 530 17.74 -19.29 8.68
C LYS A 530 16.51 -19.83 9.41
N LEU A 531 15.36 -19.83 8.73
CA LEU A 531 14.12 -20.44 9.23
C LEU A 531 14.19 -21.97 9.12
N HIS A 532 13.40 -22.68 9.94
CA HIS A 532 13.30 -24.13 9.83
C HIS A 532 12.75 -24.52 8.46
N LEU A 533 13.12 -25.72 7.99
CA LEU A 533 12.63 -26.24 6.73
C LEU A 533 11.11 -26.46 6.80
N TRP A 534 10.36 -25.86 5.88
CA TRP A 534 8.89 -25.98 5.81
C TRP A 534 8.44 -26.75 4.56
N THR A 535 9.13 -26.55 3.45
CA THR A 535 8.77 -27.09 2.13
C THR A 535 9.90 -27.97 1.59
N ASN A 536 9.54 -29.03 0.88
CA ASN A 536 10.49 -29.89 0.17
C ASN A 536 11.22 -29.08 -0.91
N SER A 537 12.52 -29.29 -1.08
CA SER A 537 13.36 -28.55 -2.02
C SER A 537 12.93 -28.63 -3.49
N THR A 538 12.16 -29.64 -3.86
CA THR A 538 11.71 -29.87 -5.25
C THR A 538 10.39 -29.19 -5.60
N VAL A 539 9.57 -28.84 -4.61
CA VAL A 539 8.23 -28.29 -4.83
C VAL A 539 8.35 -26.82 -5.25
N LYS A 540 7.70 -26.46 -6.36
CA LYS A 540 7.65 -25.05 -6.78
C LYS A 540 6.73 -24.28 -5.85
N SER A 541 7.30 -23.28 -5.19
CA SER A 541 6.56 -22.45 -4.24
C SER A 541 6.90 -20.97 -4.37
N LEU A 542 6.07 -20.10 -3.81
CA LEU A 542 6.30 -18.66 -3.75
C LEU A 542 5.69 -18.10 -2.45
N ILE A 543 6.30 -17.05 -1.89
CA ILE A 543 5.72 -16.31 -0.76
C ILE A 543 4.83 -15.18 -1.29
N SER A 544 3.65 -15.00 -0.72
CA SER A 544 2.72 -13.92 -1.06
C SER A 544 1.97 -13.40 0.18
N PHE A 545 1.13 -12.38 0.01
CA PHE A 545 0.34 -11.75 1.07
C PHE A 545 -1.12 -12.18 1.07
N LYS A 546 -1.61 -12.59 2.24
CA LYS A 546 -3.05 -12.70 2.47
C LYS A 546 -3.70 -11.32 2.53
N PRO A 547 -5.04 -11.23 2.42
CA PRO A 547 -5.75 -9.96 2.55
C PRO A 547 -5.57 -9.32 3.93
N SER A 548 -5.26 -10.12 4.96
CA SER A 548 -4.93 -9.65 6.31
C SER A 548 -3.52 -9.07 6.46
N GLY A 549 -2.67 -9.17 5.42
CA GLY A 549 -1.26 -8.76 5.46
C GLY A 549 -0.28 -9.86 5.92
N ASN A 550 -0.79 -11.00 6.37
CA ASN A 550 0.04 -12.14 6.79
C ASN A 550 0.66 -12.85 5.58
N MET A 551 1.85 -13.40 5.77
CA MET A 551 2.54 -14.17 4.72
C MET A 551 1.92 -15.56 4.57
N TYR A 552 1.84 -16.04 3.33
CA TYR A 552 1.42 -17.40 3.00
C TYR A 552 2.24 -17.92 1.83
N LEU A 553 2.31 -19.25 1.72
CA LEU A 553 2.99 -19.98 0.66
C LEU A 553 1.98 -20.40 -0.40
N ILE A 554 2.34 -20.20 -1.67
CA ILE A 554 1.60 -20.71 -2.83
C ILE A 554 2.43 -21.84 -3.41
N TYR A 555 1.85 -23.04 -3.49
CA TYR A 555 2.46 -24.17 -4.20
C TYR A 555 1.77 -24.37 -5.53
N VAL A 556 2.57 -24.67 -6.55
CA VAL A 556 2.09 -25.09 -7.87
C VAL A 556 2.64 -26.47 -8.15
N PHE A 557 1.74 -27.45 -8.25
CA PHE A 557 2.09 -28.84 -8.52
C PHE A 557 2.14 -29.12 -10.03
N GLU A 558 2.84 -30.18 -10.42
CA GLU A 558 2.99 -30.57 -11.83
C GLU A 558 1.65 -30.88 -12.53
N ASN A 559 0.63 -31.29 -11.76
CA ASN A 559 -0.73 -31.52 -12.26
C ASN A 559 -1.51 -30.20 -12.53
N GLY A 560 -0.90 -29.03 -12.29
CA GLY A 560 -1.52 -27.72 -12.46
C GLY A 560 -2.51 -27.36 -11.34
N GLU A 561 -2.41 -28.02 -10.18
CA GLU A 561 -3.14 -27.66 -8.97
C GLU A 561 -2.37 -26.60 -8.17
N ILE A 562 -3.10 -25.61 -7.67
CA ILE A 562 -2.58 -24.57 -6.78
C ILE A 562 -3.09 -24.79 -5.38
N TYR A 563 -2.18 -24.74 -4.41
CA TYR A 563 -2.52 -24.84 -3.00
C TYR A 563 -1.93 -23.66 -2.21
N PRO A 564 -2.77 -22.80 -1.61
CA PRO A 564 -2.31 -21.79 -0.66
C PRO A 564 -2.20 -22.37 0.75
N GLU A 565 -1.11 -22.07 1.46
CA GLU A 565 -0.87 -22.51 2.84
C GLU A 565 -0.41 -21.35 3.71
N GLU A 566 -1.01 -21.15 4.89
CA GLU A 566 -0.53 -20.15 5.86
C GLU A 566 0.83 -20.54 6.43
N TYR A 567 1.74 -19.55 6.51
CA TYR A 567 3.06 -19.75 7.11
C TYR A 567 3.18 -18.98 8.44
N PRO A 568 3.44 -19.66 9.57
CA PRO A 568 3.48 -19.03 10.90
C PRO A 568 4.80 -18.29 11.16
N LEU A 569 5.11 -17.27 10.34
CA LEU A 569 6.40 -16.56 10.36
C LEU A 569 6.80 -16.08 11.75
N GLN A 570 5.87 -15.50 12.52
CA GLN A 570 6.16 -14.97 13.83
C GLN A 570 6.57 -16.06 14.82
N LEU A 571 5.89 -17.22 14.82
CA LEU A 571 6.23 -18.35 15.70
C LEU A 571 7.57 -18.96 15.30
N GLU A 572 7.84 -19.11 14.01
CA GLU A 572 9.13 -19.61 13.51
C GLU A 572 10.29 -18.68 13.87
N ALA A 573 10.11 -17.36 13.68
CA ALA A 573 11.09 -16.35 14.08
C ALA A 573 11.32 -16.35 15.60
N GLN A 574 10.25 -16.43 16.41
CA GLN A 574 10.35 -16.55 17.87
C GLN A 574 11.08 -17.82 18.31
N SER A 575 10.78 -18.95 17.67
CA SER A 575 11.41 -20.23 17.99
C SER A 575 12.93 -20.18 17.84
N ILE A 576 13.43 -19.53 16.78
CA ILE A 576 14.86 -19.44 16.51
C ILE A 576 15.54 -18.38 17.38
N THR A 577 14.92 -17.21 17.53
CA THR A 577 15.47 -16.12 18.36
C THR A 577 15.43 -16.41 19.86
N PHE A 578 14.60 -17.36 20.31
CA PHE A 578 14.60 -17.81 21.70
C PHE A 578 15.99 -18.32 22.13
N LYS A 579 16.71 -19.04 21.25
CA LYS A 579 18.06 -19.55 21.56
C LYS A 579 19.10 -18.44 21.66
N THR A 580 18.95 -17.37 20.88
CA THR A 580 19.89 -16.24 20.88
C THR A 580 19.63 -15.26 22.03
N LYS A 581 18.55 -15.45 22.79
CA LYS A 581 18.08 -14.55 23.87
C LYS A 581 17.90 -13.10 23.41
N GLU A 582 17.69 -12.90 22.10
CA GLU A 582 17.39 -11.59 21.53
C GLU A 582 16.03 -11.13 22.06
N LYS A 583 15.95 -9.90 22.58
CA LYS A 583 14.72 -9.30 23.12
C LYS A 583 14.48 -7.95 22.47
N CYS A 584 13.21 -7.56 22.38
CA CYS A 584 12.90 -6.20 21.95
C CYS A 584 13.34 -5.19 23.02
N PRO A 585 14.05 -4.10 22.66
CA PRO A 585 14.49 -3.10 23.63
C PRO A 585 13.33 -2.28 24.22
N TYR A 586 12.16 -2.28 23.58
CA TYR A 586 10.94 -1.63 24.10
C TYR A 586 9.81 -2.65 24.31
N MET A 587 8.87 -2.29 25.17
CA MET A 587 7.67 -3.08 25.47
C MET A 587 6.49 -2.66 24.62
N ALA A 588 6.35 -1.36 24.37
CA ALA A 588 5.24 -0.81 23.60
C ALA A 588 5.65 0.46 22.85
N PHE A 589 4.95 0.71 21.75
CA PHE A 589 5.05 1.95 21.00
C PHE A 589 3.67 2.33 20.46
N HIS A 590 3.13 3.43 20.97
CA HIS A 590 1.79 3.92 20.68
C HIS A 590 1.86 5.22 19.89
N ASN A 591 0.78 5.57 19.19
CA ASN A 591 0.67 6.83 18.46
C ASN A 591 -0.80 7.14 18.13
N ASP A 592 -1.06 8.39 17.76
CA ASP A 592 -2.33 8.84 17.17
C ASP A 592 -2.26 9.03 15.64
N ILE A 593 -1.30 8.37 14.98
CA ILE A 593 -1.10 8.44 13.54
C ILE A 593 -1.99 7.39 12.87
N PHE A 594 -3.22 7.80 12.56
CA PHE A 594 -4.25 6.91 12.04
C PHE A 594 -4.46 7.01 10.54
N HIS A 595 -4.07 8.13 9.91
CA HIS A 595 -4.22 8.33 8.47
C HIS A 595 -2.87 8.20 7.78
N PHE A 596 -2.85 7.54 6.63
CA PHE A 596 -1.67 7.49 5.77
C PHE A 596 -1.50 8.77 4.95
N SER A 597 -2.52 9.63 4.91
CA SER A 597 -2.50 10.91 4.21
C SER A 597 -3.22 11.99 5.00
N TYR A 598 -2.53 13.09 5.26
CA TYR A 598 -3.09 14.33 5.81
C TYR A 598 -3.03 15.41 4.73
N LEU A 599 -4.02 16.29 4.74
CA LEU A 599 -3.99 17.51 3.95
C LEU A 599 -3.86 18.68 4.92
N LEU A 600 -2.85 19.53 4.70
CA LEU A 600 -2.61 20.73 5.49
C LEU A 600 -2.90 21.96 4.63
N ASP A 601 -3.94 22.70 5.02
CA ASP A 601 -4.29 23.96 4.38
C ASP A 601 -3.47 25.12 4.97
N LYS A 602 -3.46 26.26 4.28
CA LYS A 602 -2.79 27.49 4.72
C LYS A 602 -3.27 27.86 6.14
N GLY A 603 -2.32 28.18 7.02
CA GLY A 603 -2.59 28.61 8.39
C GLY A 603 -3.03 27.50 9.36
N GLN A 604 -3.18 26.26 8.88
CA GLN A 604 -3.47 25.12 9.74
C GLN A 604 -2.18 24.53 10.31
N ASN A 605 -2.32 23.95 11.51
CA ASN A 605 -1.29 23.15 12.15
C ASN A 605 -1.79 21.71 12.31
N LEU A 606 -0.93 20.74 12.00
CA LEU A 606 -1.19 19.33 12.27
C LEU A 606 -0.31 18.89 13.44
N SER A 607 -0.92 18.49 14.55
CA SER A 607 -0.22 17.92 15.70
C SER A 607 -0.53 16.44 15.85
N LEU A 608 0.51 15.63 16.02
CA LEU A 608 0.45 14.18 16.21
C LEU A 608 1.34 13.80 17.40
N TRP A 609 1.12 12.67 18.05
CA TRP A 609 2.01 12.15 19.09
C TRP A 609 2.36 10.68 18.88
N ALA A 610 3.55 10.33 19.35
CA ALA A 610 4.00 8.96 19.50
C ALA A 610 4.58 8.76 20.90
N GLN A 611 4.41 7.58 21.46
CA GLN A 611 4.89 7.21 22.78
C GLN A 611 5.67 5.90 22.71
N ILE A 612 6.81 5.82 23.38
CA ILE A 612 7.59 4.59 23.53
C ILE A 612 7.73 4.24 25.02
N VAL A 613 7.49 2.97 25.36
CA VAL A 613 7.59 2.43 26.72
C VAL A 613 8.68 1.37 26.75
N TYR A 614 9.68 1.54 27.64
CA TYR A 614 10.85 0.67 27.71
C TYR A 614 11.39 0.55 29.14
N PRO A 615 12.09 -0.55 29.49
CA PRO A 615 12.76 -0.69 30.78
C PRO A 615 13.72 0.47 31.10
N GLU A 616 13.84 0.81 32.38
CA GLU A 616 14.84 1.80 32.82
C GLU A 616 16.27 1.45 32.35
N ASN A 617 17.09 2.47 32.13
CA ASN A 617 18.51 2.40 31.71
C ASN A 617 18.80 1.99 30.26
N ILE A 618 17.81 1.85 29.38
CA ILE A 618 18.05 1.60 27.94
C ILE A 618 18.26 2.91 27.16
N GLY A 619 17.52 3.97 27.50
CA GLY A 619 17.71 5.30 26.90
C GLY A 619 17.10 5.50 25.50
N LEU A 620 16.05 4.77 25.13
CA LEU A 620 15.41 4.88 23.81
C LEU A 620 14.77 6.24 23.56
N TYR A 621 14.55 6.59 22.28
CA TYR A 621 13.84 7.80 21.85
C TYR A 621 13.07 7.54 20.54
N ILE A 622 12.26 8.52 20.15
CA ILE A 622 11.46 8.46 18.93
C ILE A 622 12.17 9.26 17.84
N VAL A 623 12.34 8.65 16.67
CA VAL A 623 12.93 9.30 15.49
C VAL A 623 11.81 9.75 14.57
N VAL A 624 11.89 11.02 14.14
CA VAL A 624 10.99 11.64 13.16
C VAL A 624 11.82 12.05 11.95
N GLU A 625 11.61 11.35 10.84
CA GLU A 625 12.30 11.57 9.57
C GLU A 625 11.28 12.11 8.57
N SER A 626 11.66 13.11 7.76
CA SER A 626 10.80 13.63 6.69
C SER A 626 11.56 13.70 5.37
N TYR A 627 10.84 13.51 4.27
CA TYR A 627 11.39 13.49 2.92
C TYR A 627 10.42 14.15 1.94
N GLY A 628 10.95 15.04 1.09
CA GLY A 628 10.16 15.86 0.17
C GLY A 628 10.62 17.31 0.18
N PRO A 629 9.81 18.23 -0.39
CA PRO A 629 10.14 19.65 -0.45
C PRO A 629 10.12 20.28 0.95
N LYS A 630 11.02 21.22 1.21
CA LYS A 630 11.17 21.92 2.50
C LYS A 630 10.12 23.03 2.65
N ILE A 631 8.85 22.66 2.73
CA ILE A 631 7.69 23.59 2.74
C ILE A 631 6.96 23.67 4.10
N LEU A 632 7.36 22.84 5.07
CA LEU A 632 6.81 22.82 6.43
C LEU A 632 7.91 22.98 7.46
N GLU A 633 7.58 23.66 8.55
CA GLU A 633 8.31 23.65 9.80
C GLU A 633 7.81 22.50 10.67
N ILE A 634 8.74 21.75 11.26
CA ILE A 634 8.45 20.62 12.15
C ILE A 634 8.96 21.00 13.54
N LYS A 635 8.08 21.00 14.54
CA LYS A 635 8.41 21.23 15.95
C LYS A 635 8.06 20.01 16.78
N ASP A 636 8.98 19.56 17.61
CA ASP A 636 8.77 18.45 18.54
C ASP A 636 8.82 18.92 20.00
N GLN A 637 7.94 18.33 20.81
CA GLN A 637 7.89 18.51 22.27
C GLN A 637 7.91 17.14 22.92
N ILE A 638 8.83 16.94 23.86
CA ILE A 638 9.06 15.64 24.50
C ILE A 638 8.61 15.72 25.96
N GLN A 639 7.76 14.78 26.35
CA GLN A 639 7.38 14.50 27.73
C GLN A 639 7.97 13.17 28.17
N TYR A 640 8.47 13.12 29.40
CA TYR A 640 9.16 11.96 29.95
C TYR A 640 8.63 11.62 31.33
N GLU A 641 8.32 10.35 31.53
CA GLU A 641 7.79 9.82 32.79
C GLU A 641 8.51 8.52 33.16
N ILE A 642 8.70 8.28 34.46
CA ILE A 642 9.26 7.03 35.00
C ILE A 642 8.25 6.47 36.00
N ALA A 643 7.86 5.22 35.82
CA ALA A 643 6.97 4.52 36.75
C ALA A 643 7.31 3.02 36.78
N LEU A 644 7.38 2.45 38.00
CA LEU A 644 7.46 1.00 38.22
C LEU A 644 8.61 0.27 37.46
N GLY A 645 9.79 0.90 37.30
CA GLY A 645 10.91 0.29 36.57
C GLY A 645 10.86 0.48 35.06
N HIS A 646 9.92 1.29 34.57
CA HIS A 646 9.72 1.59 33.15
C HIS A 646 9.79 3.09 32.89
N CYS A 647 10.41 3.44 31.75
CA CYS A 647 10.44 4.76 31.18
C CYS A 647 9.38 4.88 30.09
N SER A 648 8.65 5.99 30.08
CA SER A 648 7.75 6.38 29.00
C SER A 648 8.22 7.72 28.41
N LYS A 649 8.36 7.78 27.09
CA LYS A 649 8.62 9.02 26.36
C LYS A 649 7.51 9.27 25.35
N THR A 650 6.84 10.40 25.48
CA THR A 650 5.83 10.87 24.52
C THR A 650 6.39 12.06 23.76
N THR A 651 6.44 11.97 22.44
CA THR A 651 6.84 13.05 21.54
C THR A 651 5.62 13.55 20.79
N THR A 652 5.27 14.82 20.99
CA THR A 652 4.27 15.55 20.20
C THR A 652 4.96 16.29 19.07
N ILE A 653 4.55 16.03 17.84
CA ILE A 653 5.13 16.55 16.60
C ILE A 653 4.10 17.47 15.96
N THR A 654 4.46 18.73 15.71
CA THR A 654 3.59 19.72 15.08
C THR A 654 4.17 20.17 13.75
N PHE A 655 3.37 20.08 12.70
CA PHE A 655 3.67 20.53 11.35
C PHE A 655 2.91 21.82 11.06
N SER A 656 3.62 22.84 10.59
CA SER A 656 3.04 24.15 10.26
C SER A 656 3.75 24.79 9.08
N GLN A 657 3.04 25.61 8.30
CA GLN A 657 3.66 26.45 7.28
C GLN A 657 3.84 27.87 7.81
N ASN A 658 5.05 28.42 7.66
CA ASN A 658 5.37 29.79 8.05
C ASN A 658 5.68 30.66 6.81
N ILE A 659 4.69 30.76 5.91
CA ILE A 659 4.79 31.55 4.68
C ILE A 659 3.75 32.65 4.72
N ASN A 660 4.19 33.89 4.53
CA ASN A 660 3.28 35.01 4.35
C ASN A 660 2.95 35.15 2.86
N TYR A 661 1.68 34.95 2.53
CA TYR A 661 1.17 35.11 1.16
C TYR A 661 0.53 36.50 0.94
N GLU A 662 0.58 37.39 1.93
CA GLU A 662 0.03 38.74 1.84
C GLU A 662 1.01 39.69 1.12
N ALA A 663 0.49 40.54 0.23
CA ALA A 663 1.23 41.60 -0.47
C ALA A 663 2.49 41.12 -1.22
N VAL A 664 2.43 39.92 -1.82
CA VAL A 664 3.50 39.37 -2.67
C VAL A 664 3.22 39.66 -4.14
N ASP A 665 4.26 40.00 -4.91
CA ASP A 665 4.14 40.38 -6.32
C ASP A 665 3.54 39.27 -7.20
N ASP A 666 3.85 38.01 -6.89
CA ASP A 666 3.33 36.83 -7.61
C ASP A 666 2.87 35.75 -6.62
N TYR A 667 1.60 35.84 -6.24
CA TYR A 667 0.95 34.87 -5.35
C TYR A 667 1.00 33.45 -5.90
N PHE A 668 0.79 33.26 -7.20
CA PHE A 668 0.68 31.93 -7.81
C PHE A 668 2.04 31.23 -7.85
N LYS A 669 3.12 31.96 -8.14
CA LYS A 669 4.47 31.41 -8.06
C LYS A 669 4.82 31.00 -6.62
N LEU A 670 4.55 31.87 -5.64
CA LEU A 670 4.83 31.54 -4.24
C LEU A 670 3.99 30.34 -3.77
N GLN A 671 2.73 30.25 -4.17
CA GLN A 671 1.87 29.10 -3.93
C GLN A 671 2.45 27.83 -4.56
N TYR A 672 2.89 27.88 -5.81
CA TYR A 672 3.46 26.74 -6.51
C TYR A 672 4.75 26.23 -5.82
N GLU A 673 5.62 27.13 -5.38
CA GLU A 673 6.86 26.81 -4.67
C GLU A 673 6.59 26.18 -3.29
N ASN A 674 5.51 26.58 -2.60
CA ASN A 674 5.15 26.15 -1.25
C ASN A 674 4.04 25.09 -1.17
N THR A 675 3.60 24.60 -2.32
CA THR A 675 2.72 23.44 -2.45
C THR A 675 3.57 22.19 -2.62
N GLY A 676 3.11 21.03 -2.16
CA GLY A 676 3.83 19.77 -2.41
C GLY A 676 3.43 18.64 -1.47
N LEU A 677 4.14 17.53 -1.62
CA LEU A 677 3.93 16.32 -0.84
C LEU A 677 5.15 16.02 0.03
N LEU A 678 4.95 15.96 1.33
CA LEU A 678 5.97 15.56 2.30
C LEU A 678 5.65 14.17 2.83
N LEU A 679 6.60 13.24 2.79
CA LEU A 679 6.51 11.98 3.54
C LEU A 679 7.14 12.14 4.92
N VAL A 680 6.50 11.54 5.91
CA VAL A 680 6.98 11.53 7.29
C VAL A 680 6.99 10.09 7.79
N HIS A 681 8.07 9.73 8.47
CA HIS A 681 8.28 8.44 9.11
C HIS A 681 8.58 8.66 10.59
N VAL A 682 7.78 8.04 11.46
CA VAL A 682 7.96 8.03 12.92
C VAL A 682 8.28 6.61 13.38
N ARG A 683 9.36 6.42 14.14
CA ARG A 683 9.83 5.08 14.56
C ARG A 683 10.61 5.11 15.88
N PRO A 684 10.77 3.96 16.56
CA PRO A 684 11.76 3.80 17.63
C PRO A 684 13.20 4.03 17.15
N SER A 685 14.08 4.48 18.06
CA SER A 685 15.52 4.62 17.81
C SER A 685 16.23 3.28 17.59
N GLU A 686 15.78 2.21 18.27
CA GLU A 686 16.33 0.86 18.17
C GLU A 686 15.24 -0.18 17.91
N LEU A 687 15.59 -1.22 17.16
CA LEU A 687 14.72 -2.33 16.76
C LEU A 687 15.46 -3.66 16.94
N ALA A 688 14.71 -4.74 17.09
CA ALA A 688 15.19 -6.12 17.11
C ALA A 688 14.26 -6.99 16.27
N LYS A 689 14.69 -8.20 15.89
CA LYS A 689 13.88 -9.12 15.08
C LYS A 689 12.54 -9.46 15.75
N THR A 690 12.55 -9.60 17.06
CA THR A 690 11.38 -9.96 17.89
C THR A 690 10.46 -8.78 18.21
N CYS A 691 10.83 -7.55 17.85
CA CYS A 691 10.01 -6.39 18.18
C CYS A 691 8.69 -6.38 17.41
N PRO A 692 7.54 -6.11 18.04
CA PRO A 692 6.34 -5.73 17.30
C PRO A 692 6.62 -4.39 16.59
N ILE A 693 6.42 -4.34 15.27
CA ILE A 693 6.65 -3.09 14.53
C ILE A 693 5.53 -2.11 14.82
N SER A 694 5.96 -0.88 14.98
CA SER A 694 5.10 0.28 15.20
C SER A 694 5.64 1.52 14.49
N GLN A 695 6.53 1.32 13.50
CA GLN A 695 6.95 2.40 12.61
C GLN A 695 5.73 2.86 11.80
N LYS A 696 5.57 4.18 11.63
CA LYS A 696 4.44 4.79 10.91
C LYS A 696 4.97 5.68 9.81
N VAL A 697 4.54 5.39 8.58
CA VAL A 697 4.81 6.21 7.40
C VAL A 697 3.50 6.79 6.91
N PHE A 698 3.47 8.11 6.72
CA PHE A 698 2.31 8.84 6.23
C PHE A 698 2.78 10.03 5.39
N GLN A 699 1.88 10.56 4.56
CA GLN A 699 2.13 11.75 3.76
C GLN A 699 1.35 12.95 4.31
N ILE A 700 1.93 14.13 4.16
CA ILE A 700 1.28 15.42 4.35
C ILE A 700 1.28 16.11 2.99
N SER A 701 0.11 16.25 2.40
CA SER A 701 -0.11 17.09 1.23
C SER A 701 -0.32 18.52 1.70
N VAL A 702 0.45 19.46 1.17
CA VAL A 702 0.36 20.89 1.50
C VAL A 702 -0.09 21.62 0.26
N GLY A 703 -1.21 22.33 0.37
CA GLY A 703 -1.81 23.07 -0.74
C GLY A 703 -3.34 23.08 -0.70
N CYS A 704 -3.94 23.50 -1.80
CA CYS A 704 -5.40 23.62 -1.89
C CYS A 704 -6.10 22.26 -2.01
N ASP A 705 -7.10 22.05 -1.17
CA ASP A 705 -7.97 20.88 -1.24
C ASP A 705 -8.90 20.96 -2.47
N ALA A 706 -8.76 20.02 -3.40
CA ALA A 706 -9.65 19.95 -4.57
C ALA A 706 -11.11 19.64 -4.21
N SER A 707 -11.38 19.10 -3.01
CA SER A 707 -12.75 18.90 -2.52
C SER A 707 -13.37 20.18 -1.96
N LYS A 708 -12.55 21.19 -1.65
CA LYS A 708 -13.05 22.46 -1.13
C LYS A 708 -13.52 23.36 -2.27
N PHE A 709 -14.63 24.04 -2.04
CA PHE A 709 -15.14 25.06 -2.95
C PHE A 709 -15.80 26.19 -2.17
N ILE A 710 -15.78 27.39 -2.74
CA ILE A 710 -16.49 28.54 -2.21
C ILE A 710 -17.89 28.64 -2.81
N ALA A 711 -18.85 29.08 -2.00
CA ALA A 711 -20.20 29.41 -2.43
C ALA A 711 -20.70 30.67 -1.72
N VAL A 712 -21.57 31.43 -2.38
CA VAL A 712 -22.20 32.60 -1.75
C VAL A 712 -23.31 32.12 -0.81
N LYS A 713 -23.28 32.59 0.44
CA LYS A 713 -24.24 32.25 1.49
C LYS A 713 -25.67 32.51 1.03
N GLY A 714 -26.55 31.53 1.23
CA GLY A 714 -27.96 31.62 0.88
C GLY A 714 -28.30 31.24 -0.57
N PHE A 715 -27.31 30.91 -1.41
CA PHE A 715 -27.53 30.52 -2.81
C PHE A 715 -27.16 29.05 -3.06
N THR A 716 -28.06 28.30 -3.70
CA THR A 716 -27.79 26.90 -4.08
C THR A 716 -27.58 26.76 -5.57
N LYS A 717 -26.60 25.92 -5.98
CA LYS A 717 -26.30 25.65 -7.40
C LYS A 717 -27.35 24.77 -8.10
N LYS A 718 -28.32 24.20 -7.37
CA LYS A 718 -29.23 23.17 -7.89
C LYS A 718 -30.26 23.68 -8.91
N GLU A 719 -30.47 24.99 -9.01
CA GLU A 719 -31.55 25.60 -9.80
C GLU A 719 -31.06 26.35 -11.06
N CYS A 720 -29.77 26.23 -11.40
CA CYS A 720 -29.19 27.02 -12.48
C CYS A 720 -29.12 26.25 -13.80
N LEU A 721 -29.98 26.62 -14.76
CA LEU A 721 -29.97 26.11 -16.12
C LEU A 721 -29.35 27.15 -17.05
N GLN A 722 -28.37 26.75 -17.86
CA GLN A 722 -27.73 27.64 -18.83
C GLN A 722 -28.73 27.98 -19.95
N HIS A 723 -28.95 29.27 -20.19
CA HIS A 723 -29.78 29.78 -21.28
C HIS A 723 -29.31 31.16 -21.72
N ASP A 724 -29.65 31.59 -22.93
CA ASP A 724 -29.38 32.97 -23.34
C ASP A 724 -30.08 33.94 -22.37
N PHE A 725 -29.30 34.79 -21.72
CA PHE A 725 -29.76 35.69 -20.67
C PHE A 725 -29.32 37.12 -21.01
N PHE A 726 -30.29 38.02 -21.02
CA PHE A 726 -30.06 39.46 -21.15
C PHE A 726 -30.63 40.14 -19.93
N TYR A 727 -29.92 41.14 -19.42
CA TYR A 727 -30.41 42.01 -18.35
C TYR A 727 -30.40 43.46 -18.81
N ILE A 728 -31.25 44.26 -18.18
CA ILE A 728 -31.44 45.67 -18.51
C ILE A 728 -31.00 46.48 -17.30
N ILE A 729 -30.12 47.45 -17.52
CA ILE A 729 -29.71 48.45 -16.53
C ILE A 729 -30.48 49.73 -16.86
N GLU A 730 -31.27 50.24 -15.90
CA GLU A 730 -32.01 51.48 -16.10
C GLU A 730 -31.06 52.68 -16.22
N GLN A 731 -31.44 53.67 -17.03
CA GLN A 731 -30.63 54.87 -17.22
C GLN A 731 -30.35 55.66 -15.92
N SER A 732 -31.21 55.53 -14.92
CA SER A 732 -31.10 56.18 -13.61
C SER A 732 -29.87 55.72 -12.81
N TYR A 733 -29.38 54.51 -13.07
CA TYR A 733 -28.27 53.85 -12.35
C TYR A 733 -26.95 53.87 -13.13
N LEU A 734 -26.90 54.61 -14.24
CA LEU A 734 -25.71 54.76 -15.08
C LEU A 734 -25.11 56.15 -14.85
N ARG A 735 -23.78 56.23 -14.73
CA ARG A 735 -23.02 57.45 -14.38
C ARG A 735 -23.40 58.68 -15.22
N ASP A 736 -23.54 58.50 -16.52
CA ASP A 736 -23.83 59.60 -17.47
C ASP A 736 -25.33 59.83 -17.69
N ARG A 737 -26.18 59.05 -17.01
CA ARG A 737 -27.64 59.07 -17.13
C ARG A 737 -28.14 59.18 -18.57
N PRO A 738 -27.82 58.20 -19.43
CA PRO A 738 -28.16 58.24 -20.86
C PRO A 738 -29.68 58.27 -21.09
N SER A 739 -30.11 58.64 -22.30
CA SER A 739 -31.54 58.73 -22.62
C SER A 739 -32.26 57.38 -22.76
N LYS A 740 -31.51 56.27 -22.80
CA LYS A 740 -32.04 54.90 -22.96
C LYS A 740 -31.39 53.95 -21.97
N PRO A 741 -32.13 52.91 -21.51
CA PRO A 741 -31.56 51.87 -20.67
C PRO A 741 -30.57 51.00 -21.46
N LEU A 742 -29.58 50.45 -20.77
CA LEU A 742 -28.55 49.60 -21.37
C LEU A 742 -28.99 48.14 -21.30
N ARG A 743 -29.07 47.46 -22.45
CA ARG A 743 -29.36 46.02 -22.54
C ARG A 743 -28.06 45.25 -22.74
N VAL A 744 -27.72 44.36 -21.80
CA VAL A 744 -26.46 43.61 -21.80
C VAL A 744 -26.73 42.12 -21.98
N LYS A 745 -25.90 41.45 -22.79
CA LYS A 745 -25.87 39.98 -22.88
C LYS A 745 -24.96 39.43 -21.79
N TYR A 746 -25.48 38.53 -20.96
CA TYR A 746 -24.69 37.90 -19.92
C TYR A 746 -23.78 36.80 -20.51
N ASN A 747 -22.49 36.86 -20.16
CA ASN A 747 -21.51 35.87 -20.61
C ASN A 747 -21.38 34.74 -19.57
N TRP A 748 -22.08 33.64 -19.83
CA TRP A 748 -22.07 32.46 -18.98
C TRP A 748 -20.69 31.80 -18.86
N ASP A 749 -19.95 31.70 -19.96
CA ASP A 749 -18.63 31.05 -19.96
C ASP A 749 -17.62 31.82 -19.10
N LYS A 750 -17.78 33.15 -19.03
CA LYS A 750 -16.92 34.04 -18.23
C LYS A 750 -17.35 34.15 -16.76
N TYR A 751 -18.65 34.29 -16.48
CA TYR A 751 -19.14 34.67 -15.14
C TYR A 751 -19.88 33.56 -14.39
N GLY A 752 -20.16 32.42 -15.03
CA GLY A 752 -20.84 31.29 -14.41
C GLY A 752 -22.33 31.52 -14.18
N CYS A 753 -22.87 31.02 -13.07
CA CYS A 753 -24.30 31.09 -12.78
C CYS A 753 -24.71 32.45 -12.18
N PRO A 754 -25.72 33.15 -12.73
CA PRO A 754 -26.22 34.40 -12.15
C PRO A 754 -27.01 34.14 -10.86
N LEU A 755 -26.78 34.99 -9.85
CA LEU A 755 -27.49 34.97 -8.58
C LEU A 755 -28.58 36.05 -8.56
N LYS A 756 -29.77 35.72 -8.04
CA LYS A 756 -30.90 36.66 -7.94
C LYS A 756 -31.02 37.20 -6.52
N VAL A 757 -30.94 38.51 -6.37
CA VAL A 757 -31.14 39.21 -5.09
C VAL A 757 -32.31 40.17 -5.23
N ASP A 758 -33.11 40.33 -4.17
CA ASP A 758 -34.12 41.40 -4.12
C ASP A 758 -33.42 42.76 -4.06
N PHE A 759 -33.79 43.66 -4.97
CA PHE A 759 -33.19 44.99 -5.10
C PHE A 759 -33.51 45.92 -3.92
N ARG A 760 -34.49 45.57 -3.08
CA ARG A 760 -34.90 46.39 -1.92
C ARG A 760 -33.96 46.26 -0.72
N GLU A 761 -33.11 45.23 -0.70
CA GLU A 761 -32.17 44.99 0.38
C GLU A 761 -30.73 45.25 -0.08
N LYS A 762 -29.91 45.83 0.81
CA LYS A 762 -28.49 46.00 0.52
C LYS A 762 -27.84 44.62 0.46
N PHE A 763 -27.39 44.23 -0.73
CA PHE A 763 -26.67 42.97 -0.89
C PHE A 763 -25.24 43.10 -0.36
N HIS A 764 -24.90 42.28 0.63
CA HIS A 764 -23.54 42.06 1.08
C HIS A 764 -23.17 40.61 0.80
N PRO A 765 -22.28 40.33 -0.18
CA PRO A 765 -21.89 38.95 -0.46
C PRO A 765 -21.14 38.38 0.74
N LEU A 766 -21.65 37.30 1.30
CA LEU A 766 -20.91 36.48 2.27
C LEU A 766 -20.50 35.20 1.56
N VAL A 767 -19.22 34.86 1.61
CA VAL A 767 -18.69 33.64 1.01
C VAL A 767 -18.54 32.59 2.10
N GLN A 768 -18.94 31.36 1.79
CA GLN A 768 -18.80 30.20 2.66
C GLN A 768 -17.90 29.19 1.98
N LEU A 769 -17.01 28.59 2.76
CA LEU A 769 -16.19 27.47 2.33
C LEU A 769 -16.94 26.17 2.60
N TYR A 770 -17.00 25.32 1.58
CA TYR A 770 -17.59 23.99 1.64
C TYR A 770 -16.55 22.93 1.30
N ASN A 771 -16.75 21.70 1.75
CA ASN A 771 -16.04 20.50 1.30
C ASN A 771 -17.04 19.35 1.02
N ASP A 772 -16.54 18.15 0.74
CA ASP A 772 -17.36 16.95 0.51
C ASP A 772 -18.32 16.60 1.66
N ASN A 773 -18.02 17.05 2.89
CA ASN A 773 -18.84 16.81 4.08
C ASN A 773 -19.82 17.96 4.37
N GLY A 774 -19.80 19.04 3.59
CA GLY A 774 -20.69 20.19 3.73
C GLY A 774 -19.98 21.48 4.09
N TYR A 775 -20.67 22.34 4.84
CA TYR A 775 -20.18 23.65 5.25
C TYR A 775 -18.97 23.52 6.18
N VAL A 776 -17.94 24.35 5.95
CA VAL A 776 -16.72 24.44 6.77
C VAL A 776 -16.74 25.70 7.62
N GLU A 777 -16.71 26.87 6.97
CA GLU A 777 -16.66 28.18 7.64
C GLU A 777 -17.16 29.32 6.74
N ASP A 778 -17.50 30.46 7.35
CA ASP A 778 -17.73 31.72 6.64
C ASP A 778 -16.35 32.36 6.38
N VAL A 779 -16.06 32.71 5.13
CA VAL A 779 -14.76 33.26 4.71
C VAL A 779 -14.77 34.77 4.97
N GLU A 780 -13.94 35.21 5.92
CA GLU A 780 -13.79 36.62 6.26
C GLU A 780 -12.94 37.34 5.22
N VAL A 781 -13.60 37.90 4.20
CA VAL A 781 -12.96 38.68 3.15
C VAL A 781 -13.72 39.97 2.88
N ASN A 782 -12.98 40.99 2.47
CA ASN A 782 -13.55 42.21 1.90
C ASN A 782 -13.67 42.06 0.39
N PHE A 783 -14.66 42.74 -0.19
CA PHE A 783 -14.91 42.71 -1.62
C PHE A 783 -14.68 44.08 -2.24
N ILE A 784 -14.06 44.10 -3.41
CA ILE A 784 -14.05 45.26 -4.29
C ILE A 784 -15.03 44.97 -5.42
N VAL A 785 -15.88 45.95 -5.73
CA VAL A 785 -16.81 45.84 -6.86
C VAL A 785 -16.07 46.26 -8.12
N TRP A 786 -15.90 45.32 -9.03
CA TRP A 786 -15.48 45.60 -10.39
C TRP A 786 -16.70 45.81 -11.27
N GLU A 787 -16.92 47.05 -11.70
CA GLU A 787 -18.08 47.43 -12.52
C GLU A 787 -17.62 47.80 -13.94
N ILE A 788 -18.18 47.15 -14.95
CA ILE A 788 -17.75 47.24 -16.36
C ILE A 788 -18.76 47.91 -17.31
N HIS A 789 -19.92 48.34 -16.81
CA HIS A 789 -21.02 48.92 -17.58
C HIS A 789 -21.39 50.35 -17.17
N GLY A 790 -20.61 50.98 -16.29
CA GLY A 790 -20.78 52.36 -15.87
C GLY A 790 -21.89 52.57 -14.84
N ARG A 791 -22.18 51.56 -14.01
CA ARG A 791 -23.14 51.73 -12.90
C ARG A 791 -22.59 52.59 -11.77
N ASP A 792 -23.48 53.26 -11.04
CA ASP A 792 -23.17 54.08 -9.86
C ASP A 792 -24.04 53.79 -8.62
N ASP A 793 -24.84 52.72 -8.67
CA ASP A 793 -25.81 52.35 -7.63
C ASP A 793 -25.24 51.45 -6.51
N TYR A 794 -23.92 51.44 -6.33
CA TYR A 794 -23.22 50.72 -5.27
C TYR A 794 -22.39 51.66 -4.38
N SER A 795 -22.13 51.24 -3.15
CA SER A 795 -21.30 51.98 -2.20
C SER A 795 -20.49 51.05 -1.32
N PHE A 796 -19.38 51.54 -0.78
CA PHE A 796 -18.54 50.79 0.16
C PHE A 796 -18.83 51.25 1.60
N ASN A 797 -18.97 50.29 2.51
CA ASN A 797 -19.19 50.60 3.93
C ASN A 797 -17.91 51.05 4.66
N ASN A 798 -16.73 50.69 4.13
CA ASN A 798 -15.43 51.06 4.66
C ASN A 798 -14.80 52.19 3.84
N THR A 799 -14.09 53.09 4.53
CA THR A 799 -13.23 54.09 3.89
C THR A 799 -11.85 53.49 3.61
N MET A 800 -11.12 54.03 2.63
CA MET A 800 -9.74 53.62 2.31
C MET A 800 -8.82 53.55 3.54
N LYS A 801 -8.98 54.52 4.46
CA LYS A 801 -8.24 54.56 5.74
C LYS A 801 -8.61 53.41 6.67
N LYS A 802 -9.89 53.02 6.74
CA LYS A 802 -10.36 51.87 7.55
C LYS A 802 -9.92 50.53 6.94
N SER A 803 -9.76 50.47 5.62
CA SER A 803 -9.28 49.29 4.88
C SER A 803 -7.75 49.17 4.86
N GLY A 804 -7.02 50.06 5.54
CA GLY A 804 -5.55 49.99 5.64
C GLY A 804 -4.79 50.38 4.37
N CYS A 805 -5.44 51.06 3.42
CA CYS A 805 -4.77 51.44 2.17
C CYS A 805 -3.70 52.52 2.43
N LEU A 806 -2.49 52.27 1.93
CA LEU A 806 -1.34 53.18 2.09
C LEU A 806 -1.43 54.43 1.21
N ASN A 807 -2.13 54.32 0.07
CA ASN A 807 -2.33 55.38 -0.91
C ASN A 807 -3.82 55.59 -1.21
N GLU A 808 -4.14 56.77 -1.74
CA GLU A 808 -5.47 57.04 -2.28
C GLU A 808 -5.76 56.09 -3.44
N ALA A 809 -6.98 55.54 -3.49
CA ALA A 809 -7.38 54.64 -4.57
C ALA A 809 -7.37 55.41 -5.89
N GLN A 810 -6.90 54.75 -6.94
CA GLN A 810 -7.09 55.24 -8.29
C GLN A 810 -8.60 55.44 -8.54
N THR A 811 -8.96 56.48 -9.29
CA THR A 811 -10.34 56.75 -9.67
C THR A 811 -10.59 56.26 -11.11
N TRP A 812 -11.86 56.08 -11.47
CA TRP A 812 -12.21 55.66 -12.83
C TRP A 812 -11.74 56.69 -13.86
N ASN A 813 -11.87 57.97 -13.51
CA ASN A 813 -11.41 59.06 -14.36
C ASN A 813 -9.88 59.00 -14.56
N SER A 814 -9.11 58.78 -13.49
CA SER A 814 -7.65 58.66 -13.62
C SER A 814 -7.23 57.41 -14.39
N MET A 815 -7.91 56.26 -14.18
CA MET A 815 -7.55 55.02 -14.88
C MET A 815 -7.91 55.06 -16.37
N ILE A 816 -9.07 55.61 -16.74
CA ILE A 816 -9.46 55.84 -18.14
C ILE A 816 -8.49 56.81 -18.81
N GLU A 817 -8.06 57.85 -18.10
CA GLU A 817 -7.14 58.84 -18.64
C GLU A 817 -5.72 58.28 -18.85
N LEU A 818 -5.25 57.43 -17.93
CA LEU A 818 -3.97 56.73 -18.02
C LEU A 818 -3.98 55.62 -19.10
N ASN A 819 -5.12 54.97 -19.30
CA ASN A 819 -5.26 53.79 -20.17
C ASN A 819 -6.23 54.00 -21.34
N LYS A 820 -6.19 55.16 -22.00
CA LYS A 820 -7.09 55.50 -23.14
C LYS A 820 -7.10 54.50 -24.30
N HIS A 821 -6.09 53.64 -24.37
CA HIS A 821 -5.89 52.64 -25.43
C HIS A 821 -6.51 51.27 -25.11
N LEU A 822 -6.96 51.05 -23.88
CA LEU A 822 -7.61 49.82 -23.45
C LEU A 822 -9.15 50.00 -23.46
N PRO A 823 -9.93 48.96 -23.81
CA PRO A 823 -11.37 48.97 -23.61
C PRO A 823 -11.70 49.15 -22.12
N LEU A 824 -12.86 49.73 -21.80
CA LEU A 824 -13.27 50.04 -20.42
C LEU A 824 -13.24 48.82 -19.48
N GLU A 825 -13.43 47.64 -20.06
CA GLU A 825 -13.36 46.32 -19.42
C GLU A 825 -11.93 45.88 -19.06
N GLU A 826 -10.88 46.51 -19.58
CA GLU A 826 -9.47 46.18 -19.33
C GLU A 826 -8.73 47.27 -18.56
N VAL A 827 -9.26 48.51 -18.56
CA VAL A 827 -8.74 49.68 -17.83
C VAL A 827 -8.67 49.45 -16.31
N TRP A 828 -9.50 48.55 -15.78
CA TRP A 828 -9.56 48.21 -14.36
C TRP A 828 -9.72 46.70 -14.16
N GLY A 829 -8.93 45.89 -14.84
CA GLY A 829 -8.98 44.44 -14.72
C GLY A 829 -8.30 43.88 -13.45
N PRO A 830 -8.52 42.60 -13.11
CA PRO A 830 -7.80 41.90 -12.04
C PRO A 830 -6.29 41.79 -12.27
N GLU A 831 -5.80 42.11 -13.48
CA GLU A 831 -4.37 42.13 -13.82
C GLU A 831 -3.66 43.42 -13.34
N PHE A 832 -4.41 44.41 -12.86
CA PHE A 832 -3.90 45.70 -12.35
C PHE A 832 -4.16 45.92 -10.84
N LEU A 833 -4.66 44.89 -10.15
CA LEU A 833 -4.86 44.82 -8.69
C LEU A 833 -3.79 43.90 -8.08
#